data_AF-A0A9X3XCW4-F1
#
_entry.id   AF-A0A9X3XCW4-F1
#
_cell.length_a   1.000
_cell.length_b   1.000
_cell.length_c   1.000
_cell.angle_alpha   90.00
_cell.angle_beta   90.00
_cell.angle_gamma   90.00
#
_symmetry.space_group_name_H-M   'P 1'
#
loop_
_entity.id
_entity.type
_entity.pdbx_description
1 polymer ?
#
loop_
_entity_poly.entity_id
_entity_poly.type
_entity_poly.pdbx_seq_one_letter_code
_entity_poly.pdbx_strand_id
1 'polypeptide(L)'
;MLPSRTLAACLITFSGLAALGCSDGTETPAGTSPLAVPEGCNPIAFENDCLLPYPSDFYLKDDASMPSGKRVVIPEAAQMKDRNEKPFDFTVSHPIDGFSAHQPILVHFKDGVSTEGVVFHTDEPEKSLSPESKVILLDAETGKPVPVWAEVDMNTLEPSERAFILRPFVRLENDKRYIVALQGLAPASEAAAGPLLAPPEGFKRIRDKRADTDPVLGPIASRYEKEVFPALVAHGVSRETLQLAWDFTTSSEEVNTRDLLTMRDDLIAKLEAKPPAVSNVVVKEYTQGMNEEAGENENIWLRIEGTIKVPLYMESVEPGAAIHRDASGKPAQNGDADVPFILQVPHSLKPADANFESARILQYGHGFFGLAEEINYGFMRGYENERKYIAAAVDLWGMAEPDIEIVLQKALSEPGAVFSFVDRIHQGIINYIALSYALKGPIAALPELQQFGKPLYDTNKLFYYGISQGSIFGVTMLALNPILDRAALGVGGGPYSLMMSRSASYQQLYGMLQSQIQNPLTLTKLIALSQGTWDRVDPMTYAPHLLKDTYPNSPANRHVLMQIGIGDHSVNNLASHLVARATGIPLLDPAPRPIWGLESTTAPADDALVVIDFKLATEPGIECRLPTEAEKNDVHEDVRRNVKVKDQLDLFFQPDGQIQNTCDGACDPE
;
A
#
# COMPACT_ATOMS: atom_id res chain seq x y z
N MET A 1 -22.32 -50.41 -52.86
CA MET A 1 -22.72 -49.11 -53.44
C MET A 1 -21.43 -48.36 -53.78
N LEU A 2 -21.18 -48.27 -55.08
CA LEU A 2 -20.01 -47.67 -55.75
C LEU A 2 -20.13 -46.11 -55.77
N PRO A 3 -19.14 -45.33 -56.27
CA PRO A 3 -17.69 -45.34 -55.99
C PRO A 3 -17.09 -43.90 -55.94
N SER A 4 -15.75 -43.85 -55.79
CA SER A 4 -14.88 -42.70 -56.09
C SER A 4 -15.01 -42.17 -57.53
N ARG A 5 -14.57 -40.92 -57.78
CA ARG A 5 -13.70 -40.55 -58.91
C ARG A 5 -13.29 -39.07 -58.98
N THR A 6 -11.99 -38.89 -59.16
CA THR A 6 -11.20 -37.80 -59.75
C THR A 6 -11.58 -37.49 -61.21
N LEU A 7 -11.49 -36.24 -61.65
CA LEU A 7 -11.19 -35.78 -63.04
C LEU A 7 -10.97 -34.25 -62.98
N ALA A 8 -9.75 -33.72 -63.12
CA ALA A 8 -8.95 -33.55 -64.33
C ALA A 8 -9.36 -32.34 -65.21
N ALA A 9 -8.32 -31.58 -65.55
CA ALA A 9 -8.25 -30.31 -66.25
C ALA A 9 -8.94 -30.24 -67.63
N CYS A 10 -9.26 -29.02 -68.05
CA CYS A 10 -9.21 -28.64 -69.46
C CYS A 10 -8.60 -27.24 -69.62
N LEU A 11 -7.48 -27.21 -70.34
CA LEU A 11 -6.75 -26.04 -70.83
C LEU A 11 -7.61 -25.22 -71.80
N ILE A 12 -7.51 -23.89 -71.72
CA ILE A 12 -7.55 -23.04 -72.92
C ILE A 12 -6.34 -22.10 -72.85
N THR A 13 -5.40 -22.38 -73.75
CA THR A 13 -4.26 -21.54 -74.12
C THR A 13 -4.73 -20.36 -74.97
N PHE A 14 -4.35 -19.14 -74.62
CA PHE A 14 -4.17 -18.05 -75.58
C PHE A 14 -2.79 -17.44 -75.39
N SER A 15 -1.93 -17.69 -76.37
CA SER A 15 -0.60 -17.09 -76.50
C SER A 15 -0.74 -15.68 -77.06
N GLY A 16 -0.18 -14.68 -76.39
CA GLY A 16 -0.03 -13.31 -76.88
C GLY A 16 1.35 -12.78 -76.49
N LEU A 17 2.10 -12.34 -77.49
CA LEU A 17 3.53 -12.02 -77.48
C LEU A 17 3.97 -10.92 -76.50
N ALA A 18 5.26 -11.01 -76.17
CA ALA A 18 6.10 -10.15 -75.36
C ALA A 18 6.12 -8.65 -75.73
N ALA A 19 6.31 -7.82 -74.70
CA ALA A 19 7.20 -6.66 -74.75
C ALA A 19 7.92 -6.55 -73.39
N LEU A 20 9.23 -6.81 -73.41
CA LEU A 20 10.15 -6.53 -72.33
C LEU A 20 10.29 -5.01 -72.20
N GLY A 21 9.79 -4.46 -71.09
CA GLY A 21 10.14 -3.12 -70.63
C GLY A 21 10.79 -3.24 -69.25
N CYS A 22 12.12 -3.17 -69.21
CA CYS A 22 12.83 -2.85 -67.98
C CYS A 22 12.49 -1.38 -67.65
N SER A 23 11.73 -1.14 -66.58
CA SER A 23 11.84 0.14 -65.87
C SER A 23 12.41 -0.14 -64.50
N ASP A 24 13.60 0.41 -64.26
CA ASP A 24 14.16 0.65 -62.93
C ASP A 24 13.17 1.55 -62.18
N GLY A 25 12.19 0.93 -61.54
CA GLY A 25 11.36 1.55 -60.54
C GLY A 25 12.16 1.57 -59.25
N THR A 26 12.75 2.72 -58.94
CA THR A 26 13.06 3.06 -57.55
C THR A 26 11.78 2.90 -56.75
N GLU A 27 11.65 1.80 -56.01
CA GLU A 27 10.64 1.66 -54.95
C GLU A 27 10.94 2.73 -53.91
N THR A 28 10.25 3.86 -54.03
CA THR A 28 9.98 4.73 -52.88
C THR A 28 9.32 3.83 -51.83
N PRO A 29 9.81 3.78 -50.57
CA PRO A 29 9.12 3.01 -49.55
C PRO A 29 7.68 3.51 -49.48
N ALA A 30 6.71 2.64 -49.76
CA ALA A 30 5.32 2.97 -49.53
C ALA A 30 5.20 3.31 -48.04
N GLY A 31 4.94 4.59 -47.73
CA GLY A 31 4.76 5.04 -46.36
C GLY A 31 3.70 4.17 -45.69
N THR A 32 4.03 3.62 -44.52
CA THR A 32 3.09 2.82 -43.74
C THR A 32 1.86 3.66 -43.43
N SER A 33 0.67 3.20 -43.83
CA SER A 33 -0.59 3.89 -43.51
C SER A 33 -0.69 4.17 -42.01
N PRO A 34 -1.24 5.34 -41.61
CA PRO A 34 -1.42 5.69 -40.20
C PRO A 34 -2.09 4.58 -39.39
N LEU A 35 -1.61 4.33 -38.18
CA LEU A 35 -2.19 3.35 -37.28
C LEU A 35 -3.53 3.87 -36.74
N ALA A 36 -4.58 3.06 -36.84
CA ALA A 36 -5.91 3.41 -36.34
C ALA A 36 -6.00 3.18 -34.82
N VAL A 37 -5.31 4.02 -34.05
CA VAL A 37 -5.39 4.03 -32.58
C VAL A 37 -6.72 4.68 -32.17
N PRO A 38 -7.58 4.02 -31.39
CA PRO A 38 -8.78 4.65 -30.85
C PRO A 38 -8.41 5.86 -29.99
N GLU A 39 -9.14 6.96 -30.15
CA GLU A 39 -8.89 8.21 -29.41
C GLU A 39 -8.95 7.95 -27.90
N GLY A 40 -7.92 8.42 -27.18
CA GLY A 40 -7.81 8.24 -25.73
C GLY A 40 -7.14 6.93 -25.27
N CYS A 41 -6.94 5.94 -26.16
CA CYS A 41 -6.19 4.73 -25.81
C CYS A 41 -4.68 4.96 -25.83
N ASN A 42 -3.95 4.23 -24.98
CA ASN A 42 -2.50 4.25 -24.96
C ASN A 42 -1.94 3.75 -26.30
N PRO A 43 -1.32 4.61 -27.12
CA PRO A 43 -1.04 4.31 -28.52
C PRO A 43 0.06 3.26 -28.72
N ILE A 44 0.87 2.98 -27.69
CA ILE A 44 1.96 2.01 -27.82
C ILE A 44 1.49 0.55 -27.68
N ALA A 45 0.30 0.30 -27.10
CA ALA A 45 -0.21 -1.05 -26.86
C ALA A 45 -1.76 -1.16 -26.87
N PHE A 46 -2.45 -0.21 -27.51
CA PHE A 46 -3.92 -0.10 -27.53
C PHE A 46 -4.65 -1.38 -27.96
N GLU A 47 -4.00 -2.23 -28.76
CA GLU A 47 -4.59 -3.48 -29.19
C GLU A 47 -4.78 -4.46 -28.03
N ASN A 48 -3.97 -4.39 -26.97
CA ASN A 48 -4.03 -5.30 -25.84
C ASN A 48 -5.04 -4.83 -24.78
N ASP A 49 -5.00 -3.55 -24.44
CA ASP A 49 -5.95 -2.87 -23.55
C ASP A 49 -5.84 -1.36 -23.78
N CYS A 50 -6.94 -0.61 -23.66
CA CYS A 50 -6.92 0.83 -23.92
C CYS A 50 -6.16 1.64 -22.85
N LEU A 51 -6.17 1.19 -21.59
CA LEU A 51 -5.48 1.82 -20.47
C LEU A 51 -4.00 1.41 -20.39
N LEU A 52 -3.71 0.13 -20.63
CA LEU A 52 -2.39 -0.44 -20.36
C LEU A 52 -1.38 -0.19 -21.50
N PRO A 53 -0.07 -0.04 -21.19
CA PRO A 53 0.53 -0.13 -19.86
C PRO A 53 0.20 1.08 -18.95
N TYR A 54 0.12 0.83 -17.64
CA TYR A 54 -0.13 1.83 -16.60
C TYR A 54 0.77 1.55 -15.38
N PRO A 55 1.36 2.55 -14.70
CA PRO A 55 1.36 3.98 -15.03
C PRO A 55 2.04 4.31 -16.36
N SER A 56 1.71 5.47 -16.94
CA SER A 56 2.26 5.93 -18.23
C SER A 56 2.12 7.44 -18.38
N ASP A 57 3.21 8.13 -18.69
CA ASP A 57 3.22 9.59 -18.93
C ASP A 57 2.35 10.03 -20.12
N PHE A 58 1.85 9.08 -20.92
CA PHE A 58 0.77 9.36 -21.87
C PHE A 58 -0.45 10.03 -21.21
N TYR A 59 -0.78 9.63 -19.97
CA TYR A 59 -1.88 10.17 -19.18
C TYR A 59 -1.52 11.43 -18.39
N LEU A 60 -0.24 11.82 -18.36
CA LEU A 60 0.22 12.99 -17.63
C LEU A 60 0.11 14.25 -18.50
N LYS A 61 -0.72 15.22 -18.07
CA LYS A 61 -1.00 16.47 -18.79
C LYS A 61 -0.52 17.68 -18.00
N ASP A 62 -0.24 18.78 -18.69
CA ASP A 62 0.09 20.05 -18.04
C ASP A 62 -1.11 20.60 -17.25
N ASP A 63 -0.87 20.94 -15.98
CA ASP A 63 -1.83 21.61 -15.12
C ASP A 63 -1.09 22.44 -14.05
N ALA A 64 -0.97 23.74 -14.29
CA ALA A 64 -0.28 24.67 -13.40
C ALA A 64 -0.98 24.87 -12.03
N SER A 65 -2.17 24.31 -11.82
CA SER A 65 -2.85 24.33 -10.52
C SER A 65 -2.37 23.23 -9.56
N MET A 66 -1.64 22.23 -10.08
CA MET A 66 -1.12 21.11 -9.31
C MET A 66 0.34 21.38 -8.89
N PRO A 67 0.81 20.84 -7.75
CA PRO A 67 2.17 21.09 -7.26
C PRO A 67 3.28 20.72 -8.26
N SER A 68 3.20 19.55 -8.91
CA SER A 68 4.16 19.15 -9.95
C SER A 68 4.02 19.94 -11.27
N GLY A 69 2.99 20.78 -11.40
CA GLY A 69 2.58 21.41 -12.66
C GLY A 69 1.94 20.42 -13.65
N LYS A 70 1.59 19.21 -13.22
CA LYS A 70 0.97 18.15 -14.03
C LYS A 70 -0.28 17.58 -13.38
N ARG A 71 -1.10 16.88 -14.17
CA ARG A 71 -2.25 16.10 -13.70
C ARG A 71 -2.36 14.80 -14.48
N VAL A 72 -2.64 13.70 -13.81
CA VAL A 72 -3.05 12.46 -14.46
C VAL A 72 -4.50 12.59 -14.94
N VAL A 73 -4.73 12.38 -16.23
CA VAL A 73 -6.05 12.43 -16.85
C VAL A 73 -6.28 11.12 -17.59
N ILE A 74 -7.28 10.35 -17.16
CA ILE A 74 -7.71 9.11 -17.82
C ILE A 74 -8.84 9.45 -18.81
N PRO A 75 -8.61 9.35 -20.14
CA PRO A 75 -9.64 9.59 -21.13
C PRO A 75 -10.80 8.59 -21.00
N GLU A 76 -12.01 8.98 -21.39
CA GLU A 76 -13.21 8.14 -21.31
C GLU A 76 -13.01 6.74 -21.92
N ALA A 77 -12.30 6.63 -23.05
CA ALA A 77 -12.00 5.36 -23.70
C ALA A 77 -11.16 4.40 -22.83
N ALA A 78 -10.29 4.96 -21.96
CA ALA A 78 -9.40 4.21 -21.08
C ALA A 78 -9.95 4.02 -19.66
N GLN A 79 -11.12 4.59 -19.35
CA GLN A 79 -11.74 4.42 -18.05
C GLN A 79 -12.16 2.96 -17.83
N MET A 80 -12.05 2.52 -16.58
CA MET A 80 -12.57 1.22 -16.17
C MET A 80 -14.09 1.25 -16.23
N LYS A 81 -14.71 0.08 -16.43
CA LYS A 81 -16.16 -0.05 -16.54
C LYS A 81 -16.69 -1.07 -15.58
N ASP A 82 -17.87 -0.80 -15.03
CA ASP A 82 -18.63 -1.77 -14.25
C ASP A 82 -19.41 -2.75 -15.15
N ARG A 83 -20.14 -3.68 -14.53
CA ARG A 83 -20.96 -4.70 -15.21
C ARG A 83 -22.07 -4.12 -16.10
N ASN A 84 -22.42 -2.84 -15.92
CA ASN A 84 -23.42 -2.14 -16.72
C ASN A 84 -22.76 -1.24 -17.78
N GLU A 85 -21.46 -1.41 -18.04
CA GLU A 85 -20.65 -0.60 -18.95
C GLU A 85 -20.54 0.88 -18.54
N LYS A 86 -20.84 1.21 -17.27
CA LYS A 86 -20.67 2.58 -16.77
C LYS A 86 -19.20 2.85 -16.48
N PRO A 87 -18.59 3.89 -17.07
CA PRO A 87 -17.19 4.21 -16.82
C PRO A 87 -16.99 4.81 -15.43
N PHE A 88 -15.83 4.57 -14.84
CA PHE A 88 -15.42 5.13 -13.56
C PHE A 88 -13.91 5.34 -13.44
N ASP A 89 -13.52 6.29 -12.59
CA ASP A 89 -12.14 6.78 -12.43
C ASP A 89 -11.94 7.41 -11.05
N PHE A 90 -10.94 6.93 -10.31
CA PHE A 90 -10.59 7.44 -8.97
C PHE A 90 -9.98 8.85 -9.00
N THR A 91 -9.36 9.24 -10.11
CA THR A 91 -8.69 10.56 -10.21
C THR A 91 -9.69 11.72 -10.24
N VAL A 92 -10.98 11.43 -10.44
CA VAL A 92 -12.06 12.41 -10.39
C VAL A 92 -12.30 12.90 -8.96
N SER A 93 -12.38 11.99 -7.99
CA SER A 93 -12.57 12.35 -6.58
C SER A 93 -11.25 12.72 -5.90
N HIS A 94 -10.14 12.10 -6.32
CA HIS A 94 -8.82 12.30 -5.76
C HIS A 94 -7.81 12.62 -6.87
N PRO A 95 -7.75 13.89 -7.33
CA PRO A 95 -6.80 14.28 -8.37
C PRO A 95 -5.35 14.03 -7.93
N ILE A 96 -4.55 13.46 -8.83
CA ILE A 96 -3.12 13.18 -8.65
C ILE A 96 -2.31 13.92 -9.71
N ASP A 97 -1.10 14.34 -9.36
CA ASP A 97 -0.19 15.13 -10.20
C ASP A 97 0.99 14.32 -10.78
N GLY A 98 0.88 13.00 -10.64
CA GLY A 98 1.80 11.97 -11.10
C GLY A 98 1.30 10.62 -10.56
N PHE A 99 2.12 9.59 -10.66
CA PHE A 99 1.75 8.22 -10.28
C PHE A 99 2.30 7.82 -8.91
N SER A 100 1.65 6.89 -8.22
CA SER A 100 2.15 6.43 -6.91
C SER A 100 3.60 5.93 -6.99
N ALA A 101 4.40 6.25 -5.98
CA ALA A 101 5.75 5.73 -5.81
C ALA A 101 5.83 4.22 -5.51
N HIS A 102 4.69 3.54 -5.32
CA HIS A 102 4.65 2.13 -4.90
C HIS A 102 3.53 1.29 -5.55
N GLN A 103 2.73 1.87 -6.44
CA GLN A 103 1.69 1.10 -7.11
C GLN A 103 2.30 0.01 -8.00
N PRO A 104 1.59 -1.11 -8.22
CA PRO A 104 1.97 -2.04 -9.27
C PRO A 104 2.00 -1.36 -10.63
N ILE A 105 2.99 -1.75 -11.43
CA ILE A 105 3.09 -1.40 -12.84
C ILE A 105 2.43 -2.54 -13.62
N LEU A 106 1.38 -2.23 -14.37
CA LEU A 106 0.54 -3.19 -15.08
C LEU A 106 0.79 -3.17 -16.59
N VAL A 107 0.89 -4.38 -17.14
CA VAL A 107 1.01 -4.65 -18.57
C VAL A 107 0.04 -5.77 -18.93
N HIS A 108 -0.49 -5.74 -20.16
CA HIS A 108 -1.34 -6.81 -20.66
C HIS A 108 -0.85 -7.29 -22.03
N PHE A 109 -0.80 -8.61 -22.19
CA PHE A 109 -0.60 -9.30 -23.45
C PHE A 109 -1.72 -10.32 -23.59
N LYS A 110 -2.44 -10.31 -24.72
CA LYS A 110 -3.61 -11.19 -24.93
C LYS A 110 -3.29 -12.69 -24.84
N ASP A 111 -2.06 -13.07 -25.16
CA ASP A 111 -1.60 -14.46 -25.09
C ASP A 111 -1.09 -14.85 -23.68
N GLY A 112 -1.25 -13.96 -22.69
CA GLY A 112 -0.65 -14.08 -21.37
C GLY A 112 0.88 -13.98 -21.39
N VAL A 113 1.51 -14.00 -20.22
CA VAL A 113 2.97 -13.95 -20.06
C VAL A 113 3.43 -15.16 -19.26
N SER A 114 4.46 -15.86 -19.74
CA SER A 114 5.20 -16.85 -18.95
C SER A 114 6.15 -16.15 -17.98
N THR A 115 6.13 -16.55 -16.71
CA THR A 115 7.04 -16.04 -15.66
C THR A 115 8.40 -16.73 -15.65
N GLU A 116 8.64 -17.69 -16.55
CA GLU A 116 9.93 -18.39 -16.63
C GLU A 116 11.07 -17.42 -16.99
N GLY A 117 12.11 -17.39 -16.14
CA GLY A 117 13.27 -16.50 -16.30
C GLY A 117 12.98 -15.02 -16.02
N VAL A 118 11.81 -14.70 -15.47
CA VAL A 118 11.52 -13.38 -14.88
C VAL A 118 11.94 -13.44 -13.41
N VAL A 119 12.56 -12.36 -12.90
CA VAL A 119 12.93 -12.26 -11.48
C VAL A 119 11.67 -12.19 -10.63
N PHE A 120 11.48 -13.17 -9.75
CA PHE A 120 10.38 -13.23 -8.79
C PHE A 120 10.81 -12.66 -7.42
N HIS A 121 9.85 -12.38 -6.54
CA HIS A 121 10.15 -11.72 -5.25
C HIS A 121 10.96 -12.59 -4.27
N THR A 122 11.01 -13.91 -4.48
CA THR A 122 11.85 -14.85 -3.72
C THR A 122 13.23 -15.08 -4.34
N ASP A 123 13.51 -14.52 -5.51
CA ASP A 123 14.83 -14.59 -6.14
C ASP A 123 15.78 -13.51 -5.58
N GLU A 124 17.05 -13.57 -5.97
CA GLU A 124 18.04 -12.51 -5.74
C GLU A 124 17.65 -11.24 -6.53
N PRO A 125 17.29 -10.13 -5.86
CA PRO A 125 16.82 -8.91 -6.53
C PRO A 125 17.86 -8.28 -7.47
N GLU A 126 19.15 -8.48 -7.22
CA GLU A 126 20.27 -8.01 -8.04
C GLU A 126 20.19 -8.51 -9.48
N LYS A 127 19.58 -9.68 -9.71
CA LYS A 127 19.38 -10.23 -11.07
C LYS A 127 18.56 -9.29 -11.95
N SER A 128 17.65 -8.51 -11.36
CA SER A 128 16.82 -7.54 -12.09
C SER A 128 17.57 -6.28 -12.52
N LEU A 129 18.77 -6.05 -11.97
CA LEU A 129 19.61 -4.89 -12.30
C LEU A 129 20.47 -5.11 -13.56
N SER A 130 20.53 -6.34 -14.07
CA SER A 130 21.28 -6.66 -15.30
C SER A 130 20.54 -6.18 -16.54
N PRO A 131 21.25 -5.68 -17.58
CA PRO A 131 20.66 -5.43 -18.90
C PRO A 131 20.11 -6.68 -19.58
N GLU A 132 20.45 -7.88 -19.11
CA GLU A 132 19.90 -9.15 -19.62
C GLU A 132 18.56 -9.52 -18.94
N SER A 133 18.14 -8.79 -17.91
CA SER A 133 16.86 -9.01 -17.26
C SER A 133 15.72 -8.86 -18.27
N LYS A 134 14.70 -9.72 -18.15
CA LYS A 134 13.47 -9.64 -18.96
C LYS A 134 12.61 -8.42 -18.61
N VAL A 135 12.79 -7.92 -17.40
CA VAL A 135 12.06 -6.78 -16.85
C VAL A 135 13.07 -5.80 -16.27
N ILE A 136 13.07 -4.58 -16.80
CA ILE A 136 14.03 -3.53 -16.45
C ILE A 136 13.25 -2.29 -16.04
N LEU A 137 13.67 -1.68 -14.92
CA LEU A 137 13.18 -0.39 -14.44
C LEU A 137 14.39 0.52 -14.22
N LEU A 138 14.43 1.67 -14.90
CA LEU A 138 15.52 2.64 -14.78
C LEU A 138 15.01 3.97 -14.25
N ASP A 139 15.79 4.63 -13.40
CA ASP A 139 15.69 6.08 -13.23
C ASP A 139 16.04 6.74 -14.59
N ALA A 140 15.10 7.52 -15.14
CA ALA A 140 15.24 8.09 -16.47
C ALA A 140 16.33 9.17 -16.57
N GLU A 141 16.65 9.83 -15.45
CA GLU A 141 17.65 10.90 -15.40
C GLU A 141 19.05 10.34 -15.17
N THR A 142 19.17 9.40 -14.23
CA THR A 142 20.50 8.87 -13.84
C THR A 142 20.89 7.62 -14.63
N GLY A 143 19.94 6.95 -15.27
CA GLY A 143 20.14 5.67 -15.95
C GLY A 143 20.42 4.50 -15.00
N LYS A 144 20.27 4.71 -13.68
CA LYS A 144 20.50 3.67 -12.68
C LYS A 144 19.33 2.67 -12.68
N PRO A 145 19.61 1.36 -12.69
CA PRO A 145 18.56 0.36 -12.55
C PRO A 145 18.00 0.35 -11.12
N VAL A 146 16.69 0.18 -11.03
CA VAL A 146 15.94 -0.02 -9.79
C VAL A 146 15.54 -1.49 -9.71
N PRO A 147 15.77 -2.17 -8.58
CA PRO A 147 15.45 -3.59 -8.47
C PRO A 147 13.93 -3.78 -8.58
N VAL A 148 13.51 -4.71 -9.41
CA VAL A 148 12.11 -4.97 -9.76
C VAL A 148 11.86 -6.46 -9.85
N TRP A 149 10.76 -6.93 -9.28
CA TRP A 149 10.23 -8.27 -9.58
C TRP A 149 9.02 -8.16 -10.48
N ALA A 150 8.69 -9.25 -11.16
CA ALA A 150 7.44 -9.33 -11.89
C ALA A 150 6.78 -10.70 -11.75
N GLU A 151 5.47 -10.70 -11.98
CA GLU A 151 4.58 -11.81 -11.72
C GLU A 151 3.30 -11.67 -12.56
N VAL A 152 2.40 -12.65 -12.47
CA VAL A 152 1.08 -12.59 -13.11
C VAL A 152 -0.02 -12.62 -12.05
N ASP A 153 -1.17 -12.04 -12.39
CA ASP A 153 -2.38 -12.19 -11.58
C ASP A 153 -2.80 -13.67 -11.53
N MET A 154 -2.79 -14.25 -10.34
CA MET A 154 -3.13 -15.66 -10.11
C MET A 154 -4.56 -15.82 -9.56
N ASN A 155 -5.38 -14.77 -9.55
CA ASN A 155 -6.81 -14.85 -9.21
C ASN A 155 -7.68 -15.36 -10.37
N THR A 156 -7.13 -15.50 -11.59
CA THR A 156 -7.78 -16.14 -12.74
C THR A 156 -6.88 -17.21 -13.36
N LEU A 157 -7.50 -18.25 -13.93
CA LEU A 157 -6.80 -19.30 -14.67
C LEU A 157 -6.67 -18.97 -16.16
N GLU A 158 -7.43 -17.99 -16.67
CA GLU A 158 -7.47 -17.63 -18.08
C GLU A 158 -6.29 -16.68 -18.40
N PRO A 159 -5.28 -17.10 -19.17
CA PRO A 159 -4.09 -16.28 -19.41
C PRO A 159 -4.40 -14.94 -20.08
N SER A 160 -5.43 -14.88 -20.92
CA SER A 160 -5.87 -13.67 -21.61
C SER A 160 -6.58 -12.64 -20.70
N GLU A 161 -6.84 -12.99 -19.45
CA GLU A 161 -7.41 -12.10 -18.43
C GLU A 161 -6.39 -11.72 -17.35
N ARG A 162 -5.14 -12.20 -17.44
CA ARG A 162 -4.10 -11.92 -16.45
C ARG A 162 -3.36 -10.63 -16.75
N ALA A 163 -3.25 -9.76 -15.76
CA ALA A 163 -2.24 -8.72 -15.78
C ALA A 163 -0.84 -9.34 -15.60
N PHE A 164 0.14 -8.83 -16.34
CA PHE A 164 1.55 -8.96 -15.99
C PHE A 164 1.92 -7.76 -15.12
N ILE A 165 2.39 -8.03 -13.90
CA ILE A 165 2.52 -7.07 -12.82
C ILE A 165 3.99 -6.94 -12.47
N LEU A 166 4.53 -5.73 -12.56
CA LEU A 166 5.89 -5.40 -12.11
C LEU A 166 5.81 -4.59 -10.83
N ARG A 167 6.73 -4.85 -9.90
CA ARG A 167 6.78 -4.21 -8.59
C ARG A 167 8.22 -3.91 -8.19
N PRO A 168 8.53 -2.65 -7.86
CA PRO A 168 9.83 -2.30 -7.31
C PRO A 168 10.09 -2.99 -5.96
N PHE A 169 11.33 -3.42 -5.71
CA PHE A 169 11.77 -3.87 -4.38
C PHE A 169 11.94 -2.75 -3.36
N VAL A 170 11.86 -1.49 -3.80
CA VAL A 170 12.06 -0.31 -2.97
C VAL A 170 10.99 0.73 -3.29
N ARG A 171 10.79 1.65 -2.34
CA ARG A 171 10.07 2.89 -2.60
C ARG A 171 10.72 3.65 -3.76
N LEU A 172 9.93 4.03 -4.77
CA LEU A 172 10.39 4.98 -5.77
C LEU A 172 10.45 6.39 -5.15
N GLU A 173 11.32 7.25 -5.68
CA GLU A 173 11.37 8.66 -5.33
C GLU A 173 10.13 9.41 -5.84
N ASN A 174 9.71 10.46 -5.13
CA ASN A 174 8.65 11.39 -5.58
C ASN A 174 9.19 12.28 -6.72
N ASP A 175 8.30 12.87 -7.52
CA ASP A 175 8.66 13.80 -8.61
C ASP A 175 9.72 13.24 -9.58
N LYS A 176 9.75 11.91 -9.77
CA LYS A 176 10.83 11.21 -10.46
C LYS A 176 10.30 10.40 -11.63
N ARG A 177 10.97 10.52 -12.76
CA ARG A 177 10.63 9.80 -13.98
C ARG A 177 11.39 8.48 -14.08
N TYR A 178 10.68 7.41 -14.42
CA TYR A 178 11.23 6.06 -14.58
C TYR A 178 10.90 5.49 -15.96
N ILE A 179 11.82 4.71 -16.53
CA ILE A 179 11.65 3.98 -17.78
C ILE A 179 11.48 2.50 -17.47
N VAL A 180 10.44 1.89 -18.03
CA VAL A 180 10.19 0.45 -18.00
C VAL A 180 10.55 -0.14 -19.36
N ALA A 181 11.22 -1.30 -19.37
CA ALA A 181 11.50 -2.06 -20.59
C ALA A 181 11.30 -3.56 -20.38
N LEU A 182 10.69 -4.20 -21.38
CA LEU A 182 10.40 -5.62 -21.45
C LEU A 182 11.09 -6.25 -22.65
N GLN A 183 11.74 -7.39 -22.44
CA GLN A 183 12.39 -8.20 -23.48
C GLN A 183 12.38 -9.69 -23.11
N GLY A 184 12.52 -10.58 -24.10
CA GLY A 184 12.65 -12.02 -23.86
C GLY A 184 11.45 -12.70 -23.18
N LEU A 185 10.27 -12.08 -23.20
CA LEU A 185 9.02 -12.63 -22.66
C LEU A 185 8.37 -13.59 -23.66
N ALA A 186 7.97 -14.76 -23.19
CA ALA A 186 7.23 -15.77 -23.94
C ALA A 186 5.74 -15.75 -23.56
N PRO A 187 4.82 -16.19 -24.46
CA PRO A 187 3.41 -16.32 -24.12
C PRO A 187 3.20 -17.40 -23.04
N ALA A 188 2.09 -17.32 -22.33
CA ALA A 188 1.82 -18.24 -21.21
C ALA A 188 1.70 -19.72 -21.64
N SER A 189 1.40 -19.99 -22.91
CA SER A 189 1.27 -21.33 -23.47
C SER A 189 2.60 -22.00 -23.86
N GLU A 190 3.70 -21.25 -23.88
CA GLU A 190 4.99 -21.72 -24.38
C GLU A 190 6.05 -21.77 -23.26
N ALA A 191 7.03 -22.67 -23.42
CA ALA A 191 8.25 -22.64 -22.60
C ALA A 191 9.13 -21.44 -23.00
N ALA A 192 10.03 -20.98 -22.13
CA ALA A 192 10.86 -19.79 -22.38
C ALA A 192 11.74 -19.85 -23.64
N ALA A 193 12.01 -21.05 -24.18
CA ALA A 193 12.75 -21.26 -25.44
C ALA A 193 11.85 -21.23 -26.70
N GLY A 194 10.54 -21.07 -26.54
CA GLY A 194 9.56 -20.92 -27.62
C GLY A 194 9.56 -19.51 -28.24
N PRO A 195 8.65 -19.24 -29.19
CA PRO A 195 8.49 -17.92 -29.77
C PRO A 195 8.21 -16.86 -28.69
N LEU A 196 8.86 -15.70 -28.80
CA LEU A 196 8.61 -14.57 -27.91
C LEU A 196 7.28 -13.89 -28.24
N LEU A 197 6.66 -13.23 -27.25
CA LEU A 197 5.50 -12.36 -27.47
C LEU A 197 5.84 -11.30 -28.51
N ALA A 198 4.91 -11.06 -29.44
CA ALA A 198 5.09 -10.01 -30.42
C ALA A 198 5.02 -8.63 -29.72
N PRO A 199 5.91 -7.68 -30.06
CA PRO A 199 5.74 -6.29 -29.66
C PRO A 199 4.42 -5.76 -30.21
N PRO A 200 3.61 -5.04 -29.40
CA PRO A 200 2.42 -4.37 -29.90
C PRO A 200 2.79 -3.43 -31.06
N GLU A 201 1.95 -3.36 -32.09
CA GLU A 201 2.16 -2.65 -33.35
C GLU A 201 2.51 -1.18 -33.15
N GLY A 202 1.88 -0.50 -32.19
CA GLY A 202 2.21 0.88 -31.84
C GLY A 202 3.68 1.03 -31.40
N PHE A 203 4.08 0.28 -30.37
CA PHE A 203 5.47 0.25 -29.91
C PHE A 203 6.43 -0.27 -30.98
N LYS A 204 6.06 -1.32 -31.71
CA LYS A 204 6.85 -1.91 -32.79
C LYS A 204 7.21 -0.89 -33.87
N ARG A 205 6.26 -0.06 -34.30
CA ARG A 205 6.53 1.01 -35.27
C ARG A 205 7.51 2.05 -34.73
N ILE A 206 7.38 2.42 -33.45
CA ILE A 206 8.33 3.32 -32.78
C ILE A 206 9.71 2.66 -32.73
N ARG A 207 9.80 1.42 -32.24
CA ARG A 207 11.04 0.63 -32.14
C ARG A 207 11.69 0.41 -33.51
N ASP A 208 10.93 0.20 -34.57
CA ASP A 208 11.47 -0.14 -35.90
C ASP A 208 11.71 1.10 -36.80
N LYS A 209 11.56 2.33 -36.26
CA LYS A 209 11.68 3.61 -36.98
C LYS A 209 10.68 3.74 -38.14
N ARG A 210 9.43 3.36 -37.91
CA ARG A 210 8.32 3.39 -38.88
C ARG A 210 7.11 4.22 -38.40
N ALA A 211 7.35 5.14 -37.48
CA ALA A 211 6.32 5.97 -36.84
C ALA A 211 6.47 7.46 -37.14
N ASP A 212 7.54 7.88 -37.84
CA ASP A 212 7.90 9.28 -38.06
C ASP A 212 6.83 10.10 -38.80
N THR A 213 6.14 9.50 -39.78
CA THR A 213 5.05 10.14 -40.53
C THR A 213 3.66 9.86 -39.94
N ASP A 214 3.56 9.09 -38.85
CA ASP A 214 2.29 8.79 -38.20
C ASP A 214 1.87 9.96 -37.30
N PRO A 215 0.65 10.52 -37.44
CA PRO A 215 0.22 11.69 -36.68
C PRO A 215 0.10 11.44 -35.17
N VAL A 216 -0.14 10.20 -34.75
CA VAL A 216 -0.26 9.81 -33.34
C VAL A 216 1.10 9.35 -32.80
N LEU A 217 1.79 8.46 -33.54
CA LEU A 217 3.03 7.86 -33.07
C LEU A 217 4.27 8.74 -33.31
N GLY A 218 4.27 9.65 -34.27
CA GLY A 218 5.44 10.47 -34.63
C GLY A 218 5.98 11.35 -33.49
N PRO A 219 5.13 12.11 -32.76
CA PRO A 219 5.56 12.86 -31.59
C PRO A 219 6.12 11.95 -30.48
N ILE A 220 5.50 10.78 -30.28
CA ILE A 220 5.93 9.80 -29.27
C ILE A 220 7.28 9.20 -29.66
N ALA A 221 7.44 8.77 -30.91
CA ALA A 221 8.69 8.27 -31.46
C ALA A 221 9.82 9.28 -31.28
N SER A 222 9.55 10.56 -31.59
CA SER A 222 10.53 11.64 -31.42
C SER A 222 11.00 11.80 -29.98
N ARG A 223 10.11 11.62 -29.01
CA ARG A 223 10.45 11.62 -27.57
C ARG A 223 11.27 10.37 -27.20
N TYR A 224 10.89 9.20 -27.70
CA TYR A 224 11.59 7.94 -27.43
C TYR A 224 13.04 7.96 -27.93
N GLU A 225 13.28 8.49 -29.13
CA GLU A 225 14.64 8.64 -29.69
C GLU A 225 15.53 9.57 -28.86
N LYS A 226 14.93 10.54 -28.16
CA LYS A 226 15.65 11.52 -27.34
C LYS A 226 15.85 11.06 -25.90
N GLU A 227 14.85 10.41 -25.32
CA GLU A 227 14.73 10.30 -23.86
C GLU A 227 14.51 8.88 -23.32
N VAL A 228 14.17 7.90 -24.17
CA VAL A 228 13.88 6.52 -23.71
C VAL A 228 14.95 5.55 -24.22
N PHE A 229 15.11 5.44 -25.54
CA PHE A 229 16.08 4.51 -26.11
C PHE A 229 17.54 4.83 -25.73
N PRO A 230 17.98 6.10 -25.66
CA PRO A 230 19.35 6.40 -25.23
C PRO A 230 19.67 5.90 -23.81
N ALA A 231 18.74 6.03 -22.86
CA ALA A 231 18.92 5.54 -21.50
C ALA A 231 19.01 4.01 -21.45
N LEU A 232 18.14 3.31 -22.18
CA LEU A 232 18.16 1.84 -22.28
C LEU A 232 19.44 1.34 -22.94
N VAL A 233 19.89 1.96 -24.03
CA VAL A 233 21.15 1.62 -24.72
C VAL A 233 22.36 1.87 -23.82
N ALA A 234 22.36 2.98 -23.07
CA ALA A 234 23.42 3.28 -22.11
C ALA A 234 23.49 2.23 -20.97
N HIS A 235 22.36 1.66 -20.59
CA HIS A 235 22.29 0.56 -19.64
C HIS A 235 22.74 -0.79 -20.25
N GLY A 236 22.80 -0.91 -21.58
CA GLY A 236 23.23 -2.12 -22.29
C GLY A 236 22.08 -2.90 -22.94
N VAL A 237 20.86 -2.35 -22.98
CA VAL A 237 19.68 -2.98 -23.57
C VAL A 237 19.60 -2.59 -25.05
N SER A 238 19.54 -3.59 -25.93
CA SER A 238 19.44 -3.32 -27.35
C SER A 238 18.02 -2.96 -27.76
N ARG A 239 17.89 -1.99 -28.68
CA ARG A 239 16.57 -1.53 -29.12
C ARG A 239 15.79 -2.62 -29.84
N GLU A 240 16.44 -3.42 -30.68
CA GLU A 240 15.76 -4.46 -31.46
C GLU A 240 15.20 -5.62 -30.64
N THR A 241 15.68 -5.82 -29.39
CA THR A 241 15.20 -6.91 -28.51
C THR A 241 13.94 -6.55 -27.74
N LEU A 242 13.60 -5.25 -27.67
CA LEU A 242 12.47 -4.77 -26.89
C LEU A 242 11.13 -5.26 -27.44
N GLN A 243 10.28 -5.74 -26.54
CA GLN A 243 8.88 -6.08 -26.80
C GLN A 243 7.93 -4.95 -26.38
N LEU A 244 8.27 -4.22 -25.33
CA LEU A 244 7.55 -3.03 -24.90
C LEU A 244 8.49 -2.17 -24.06
N ALA A 245 8.43 -0.86 -24.22
CA ALA A 245 9.06 0.08 -23.31
C ALA A 245 8.24 1.36 -23.24
N TRP A 246 8.22 2.00 -22.07
CA TRP A 246 7.56 3.27 -21.81
C TRP A 246 8.12 3.91 -20.55
N ASP A 247 7.59 5.05 -20.16
CA ASP A 247 8.00 5.76 -18.96
C ASP A 247 6.81 6.39 -18.23
N PHE A 248 7.03 6.66 -16.95
CA PHE A 248 6.07 7.31 -16.08
C PHE A 248 6.77 8.17 -15.03
N THR A 249 6.09 9.20 -14.54
CA THR A 249 6.58 10.13 -13.52
C THR A 249 5.77 10.00 -12.23
N THR A 250 6.45 9.78 -11.11
CA THR A 250 5.81 9.67 -9.80
C THR A 250 5.22 11.01 -9.34
N SER A 251 4.19 10.97 -8.51
CA SER A 251 3.52 12.15 -7.97
C SER A 251 4.45 12.96 -7.08
N SER A 252 4.10 14.24 -6.90
CA SER A 252 4.78 15.07 -5.93
C SER A 252 4.50 14.61 -4.51
N GLU A 253 5.46 14.83 -3.61
CA GLU A 253 5.19 14.59 -2.19
C GLU A 253 4.07 15.50 -1.68
N GLU A 254 4.03 16.74 -2.17
CA GLU A 254 3.06 17.75 -1.74
C GLU A 254 1.63 17.29 -2.01
N VAL A 255 1.30 16.75 -3.20
CA VAL A 255 -0.08 16.34 -3.50
C VAL A 255 -0.55 15.22 -2.57
N ASN A 256 0.36 14.32 -2.19
CA ASN A 256 0.07 13.17 -1.34
C ASN A 256 -0.06 13.59 0.13
N THR A 257 0.75 14.54 0.60
CA THR A 257 0.87 14.81 2.05
C THR A 257 0.15 16.06 2.53
N ARG A 258 -0.10 17.03 1.65
CA ARG A 258 -0.57 18.39 2.03
C ARG A 258 -1.81 18.42 2.90
N ASP A 259 -2.76 17.51 2.68
CA ASP A 259 -4.03 17.54 3.41
C ASP A 259 -3.80 17.14 4.88
N LEU A 260 -3.14 16.00 5.12
CA LEU A 260 -2.78 15.55 6.47
C LEU A 260 -1.84 16.54 7.17
N LEU A 261 -0.85 17.10 6.46
CA LEU A 261 0.07 18.09 7.04
C LEU A 261 -0.67 19.38 7.46
N THR A 262 -1.57 19.88 6.62
CA THR A 262 -2.39 21.06 6.95
C THR A 262 -3.25 20.82 8.19
N MET A 263 -3.95 19.67 8.25
CA MET A 263 -4.78 19.31 9.39
C MET A 263 -3.96 19.09 10.67
N ARG A 264 -2.78 18.47 10.55
CA ARG A 264 -1.86 18.25 11.67
C ARG A 264 -1.36 19.56 12.25
N ASP A 265 -0.87 20.47 11.39
CA ASP A 265 -0.26 21.71 11.85
C ASP A 265 -1.28 22.62 12.55
N ASP A 266 -2.51 22.68 12.03
CA ASP A 266 -3.63 23.38 12.67
C ASP A 266 -4.04 22.71 14.00
N LEU A 267 -4.07 21.37 14.06
CA LEU A 267 -4.37 20.62 15.29
C LEU A 267 -3.32 20.91 16.38
N ILE A 268 -2.03 20.72 16.06
CA ILE A 268 -0.93 20.86 17.02
C ILE A 268 -0.92 22.26 17.62
N ALA A 269 -1.01 23.30 16.78
CA ALA A 269 -1.04 24.69 17.24
C ALA A 269 -2.19 24.95 18.23
N LYS A 270 -3.37 24.35 17.99
CA LYS A 270 -4.53 24.47 18.89
C LYS A 270 -4.34 23.71 20.19
N LEU A 271 -3.85 22.47 20.15
CA LEU A 271 -3.69 21.63 21.33
C LEU A 271 -2.56 22.13 22.25
N GLU A 272 -1.52 22.74 21.70
CA GLU A 272 -0.47 23.40 22.49
C GLU A 272 -0.97 24.69 23.16
N ALA A 273 -1.81 25.46 22.46
CA ALA A 273 -2.43 26.65 23.06
C ALA A 273 -3.48 26.29 24.12
N LYS A 274 -4.22 25.21 23.90
CA LYS A 274 -5.26 24.72 24.80
C LYS A 274 -5.40 23.19 24.67
N PRO A 275 -5.02 22.42 25.71
CA PRO A 275 -5.20 20.97 25.71
C PRO A 275 -6.66 20.56 25.42
N PRO A 276 -6.88 19.37 24.85
CA PRO A 276 -8.22 18.94 24.42
C PRO A 276 -9.17 18.85 25.62
N ALA A 277 -10.40 19.34 25.47
CA ALA A 277 -11.39 19.24 26.54
C ALA A 277 -11.84 17.79 26.71
N VAL A 278 -11.87 17.28 27.94
CA VAL A 278 -12.38 15.95 28.28
C VAL A 278 -13.77 16.12 28.91
N SER A 279 -14.75 15.35 28.45
CA SER A 279 -16.13 15.39 28.94
C SER A 279 -16.80 14.01 28.90
N ASN A 280 -18.03 13.94 29.43
CA ASN A 280 -18.85 12.72 29.42
C ASN A 280 -18.15 11.50 30.03
N VAL A 281 -17.31 11.73 31.05
CA VAL A 281 -16.53 10.67 31.69
C VAL A 281 -17.45 9.76 32.50
N VAL A 282 -17.41 8.47 32.20
CA VAL A 282 -18.09 7.39 32.89
C VAL A 282 -17.04 6.40 33.34
N VAL A 283 -17.08 6.03 34.62
CA VAL A 283 -16.16 5.06 35.21
C VAL A 283 -16.91 3.85 35.70
N LYS A 284 -16.45 2.67 35.29
CA LYS A 284 -16.87 1.36 35.79
C LYS A 284 -15.71 0.79 36.60
N GLU A 285 -15.94 0.55 37.88
CA GLU A 285 -15.02 -0.18 38.74
C GLU A 285 -15.46 -1.66 38.82
N TYR A 286 -14.51 -2.56 38.65
CA TYR A 286 -14.72 -4.00 38.73
C TYR A 286 -14.01 -4.60 39.93
N THR A 287 -14.61 -5.62 40.53
CA THR A 287 -13.92 -6.56 41.43
C THR A 287 -13.31 -7.70 40.63
N GLN A 288 -12.28 -8.35 41.15
CA GLN A 288 -11.65 -9.46 40.44
C GLN A 288 -12.59 -10.67 40.37
N GLY A 289 -12.89 -11.14 39.15
CA GLY A 289 -13.78 -12.29 38.90
C GLY A 289 -14.18 -12.38 37.43
N MET A 290 -15.03 -13.33 37.03
CA MET A 290 -15.36 -13.53 35.61
C MET A 290 -16.76 -13.05 35.22
N ASN A 291 -17.57 -12.59 36.18
CA ASN A 291 -18.96 -12.22 35.93
C ASN A 291 -19.13 -10.70 35.73
N GLU A 292 -19.00 -10.22 34.50
CA GLU A 292 -19.16 -8.79 34.17
C GLU A 292 -20.52 -8.21 34.56
N GLU A 293 -21.60 -9.02 34.47
CA GLU A 293 -22.95 -8.60 34.89
C GLU A 293 -23.03 -8.34 36.41
N ALA A 294 -22.20 -9.02 37.19
CA ALA A 294 -22.07 -8.80 38.63
C ALA A 294 -21.06 -7.69 38.99
N GLY A 295 -20.50 -6.99 38.00
CA GLY A 295 -19.44 -6.01 38.22
C GLY A 295 -18.07 -6.64 38.49
N GLU A 296 -17.82 -7.85 37.97
CA GLU A 296 -16.53 -8.51 38.07
C GLU A 296 -15.76 -8.52 36.74
N ASN A 297 -14.44 -8.38 36.78
CA ASN A 297 -13.58 -8.59 35.63
C ASN A 297 -12.26 -9.24 36.06
N GLU A 298 -11.73 -10.17 35.27
CA GLU A 298 -10.57 -10.97 35.71
C GLU A 298 -9.29 -10.12 35.74
N ASN A 299 -9.20 -9.16 34.82
CA ASN A 299 -7.98 -8.43 34.52
C ASN A 299 -8.09 -6.94 34.82
N ILE A 300 -9.27 -6.34 34.63
CA ILE A 300 -9.46 -4.88 34.63
C ILE A 300 -10.08 -4.43 35.94
N TRP A 301 -9.46 -3.44 36.59
CA TRP A 301 -9.99 -2.78 37.78
C TRP A 301 -10.88 -1.58 37.42
N LEU A 302 -10.39 -0.67 36.56
CA LEU A 302 -11.15 0.50 36.13
C LEU A 302 -11.29 0.49 34.61
N ARG A 303 -12.50 0.78 34.14
CA ARG A 303 -12.76 1.15 32.76
C ARG A 303 -13.34 2.54 32.73
N ILE A 304 -12.67 3.43 32.01
CA ILE A 304 -13.01 4.84 31.87
C ILE A 304 -13.39 5.07 30.41
N GLU A 305 -14.61 5.54 30.18
CA GLU A 305 -15.12 5.94 28.88
C GLU A 305 -15.39 7.44 28.93
N GLY A 306 -15.09 8.17 27.86
CA GLY A 306 -15.38 9.59 27.80
C GLY A 306 -15.18 10.13 26.39
N THR A 307 -15.23 11.45 26.24
CA THR A 307 -14.99 12.10 24.95
C THR A 307 -13.88 13.14 25.04
N ILE A 308 -13.02 13.21 24.04
CA ILE A 308 -12.10 14.31 23.81
C ILE A 308 -12.64 15.23 22.72
N LYS A 309 -12.58 16.54 22.93
CA LYS A 309 -12.97 17.51 21.91
C LYS A 309 -11.83 17.74 20.92
N VAL A 310 -12.08 17.48 19.64
CA VAL A 310 -11.09 17.54 18.54
C VAL A 310 -11.64 18.42 17.41
N PRO A 311 -10.83 19.28 16.78
CA PRO A 311 -11.23 19.96 15.54
C PRO A 311 -11.73 18.95 14.49
N LEU A 312 -12.93 19.20 13.96
CA LEU A 312 -13.49 18.40 12.88
C LEU A 312 -13.03 18.99 11.55
N TYR A 313 -12.35 18.22 10.72
CA TYR A 313 -11.91 18.62 9.37
C TYR A 313 -12.73 17.96 8.26
N MET A 314 -13.77 17.21 8.62
CA MET A 314 -14.67 16.56 7.68
C MET A 314 -15.96 17.37 7.50
N GLU A 315 -16.70 17.10 6.44
CA GLU A 315 -18.02 17.71 6.21
C GLU A 315 -19.04 17.36 7.30
N SER A 316 -18.90 16.19 7.94
CA SER A 316 -19.67 15.76 9.11
C SER A 316 -18.92 14.71 9.91
N VAL A 317 -19.46 14.29 11.05
CA VAL A 317 -18.91 13.20 11.86
C VAL A 317 -19.27 11.80 11.33
N GLU A 318 -20.15 11.70 10.33
CA GLU A 318 -20.72 10.44 9.86
C GLU A 318 -19.74 9.64 8.97
N PRO A 319 -19.90 8.30 8.90
CA PRO A 319 -19.18 7.45 7.95
C PRO A 319 -19.28 7.95 6.51
N GLY A 320 -18.15 7.89 5.79
CA GLY A 320 -18.04 8.31 4.40
C GLY A 320 -17.98 9.82 4.16
N ALA A 321 -17.94 10.66 5.21
CA ALA A 321 -17.75 12.10 5.06
C ALA A 321 -16.42 12.46 4.35
N ALA A 322 -16.48 13.40 3.42
CA ALA A 322 -15.31 13.94 2.74
C ALA A 322 -14.59 14.99 3.61
N ILE A 323 -13.37 15.36 3.20
CA ILE A 323 -12.64 16.47 3.82
C ILE A 323 -13.39 17.79 3.57
N HIS A 324 -13.64 18.55 4.63
CA HIS A 324 -14.15 19.92 4.52
C HIS A 324 -13.05 20.85 4.03
N ARG A 325 -13.33 21.59 2.95
CA ARG A 325 -12.37 22.49 2.32
C ARG A 325 -12.85 23.94 2.35
N ASP A 326 -11.91 24.87 2.55
CA ASP A 326 -12.17 26.30 2.44
C ASP A 326 -12.30 26.76 0.97
N ALA A 327 -12.51 28.06 0.77
CA ALA A 327 -12.63 28.65 -0.58
C ALA A 327 -11.36 28.51 -1.44
N SER A 328 -10.20 28.19 -0.84
CA SER A 328 -8.94 27.92 -1.54
C SER A 328 -8.72 26.43 -1.83
N GLY A 329 -9.61 25.55 -1.37
CA GLY A 329 -9.51 24.10 -1.54
C GLY A 329 -8.65 23.40 -0.49
N LYS A 330 -8.20 24.11 0.56
CA LYS A 330 -7.41 23.53 1.65
C LYS A 330 -8.32 22.94 2.73
N PRO A 331 -7.90 21.85 3.41
CA PRO A 331 -8.64 21.37 4.58
C PRO A 331 -8.79 22.48 5.60
N ALA A 332 -9.99 22.63 6.15
CA ALA A 332 -10.30 23.63 7.15
C ALA A 332 -11.19 23.05 8.25
N GLN A 333 -11.09 23.61 9.44
CA GLN A 333 -11.93 23.19 10.55
C GLN A 333 -13.41 23.54 10.28
N ASN A 334 -14.26 22.54 10.44
CA ASN A 334 -15.72 22.57 10.37
C ASN A 334 -16.34 22.27 11.74
N GLY A 335 -16.06 23.15 12.71
CA GLY A 335 -16.49 22.94 14.10
C GLY A 335 -15.63 21.91 14.85
N ASP A 336 -16.22 21.29 15.87
CA ASP A 336 -15.54 20.31 16.73
C ASP A 336 -16.30 18.98 16.73
N ALA A 337 -15.57 17.88 16.87
CA ALA A 337 -16.09 16.55 17.14
C ALA A 337 -15.83 16.16 18.60
N ASP A 338 -16.79 15.46 19.19
CA ASP A 338 -16.59 14.76 20.46
C ASP A 338 -16.18 13.31 20.13
N VAL A 339 -14.89 13.02 20.25
CA VAL A 339 -14.31 11.73 19.88
C VAL A 339 -14.31 10.81 21.11
N PRO A 340 -15.01 9.67 21.09
CA PRO A 340 -15.01 8.74 22.21
C PRO A 340 -13.64 8.11 22.44
N PHE A 341 -13.20 8.04 23.69
CA PHE A 341 -12.04 7.27 24.11
C PHE A 341 -12.43 6.23 25.15
N ILE A 342 -11.65 5.15 25.19
CA ILE A 342 -11.68 4.13 26.25
C ILE A 342 -10.30 4.09 26.89
N LEU A 343 -10.24 4.00 28.21
CA LEU A 343 -9.03 3.75 29.00
C LEU A 343 -9.28 2.64 30.02
N GLN A 344 -8.34 1.71 30.15
CA GLN A 344 -8.43 0.59 31.10
C GLN A 344 -7.24 0.57 32.05
N VAL A 345 -7.53 0.35 33.34
CA VAL A 345 -6.54 0.16 34.40
C VAL A 345 -6.67 -1.27 34.92
N PRO A 346 -5.65 -2.12 34.78
CA PRO A 346 -5.70 -3.49 35.27
C PRO A 346 -5.61 -3.61 36.79
N HIS A 347 -6.07 -4.74 37.32
CA HIS A 347 -5.99 -5.08 38.74
C HIS A 347 -4.56 -5.07 39.28
N SER A 348 -3.58 -5.47 38.46
CA SER A 348 -2.15 -5.44 38.82
C SER A 348 -1.61 -4.03 39.10
N LEU A 349 -2.34 -2.99 38.73
CA LEU A 349 -2.01 -1.57 38.95
C LEU A 349 -2.87 -0.89 40.02
N LYS A 350 -3.76 -1.62 40.72
CA LYS A 350 -4.54 -1.07 41.84
C LYS A 350 -3.62 -0.74 43.03
N PRO A 351 -3.43 0.53 43.41
CA PRO A 351 -2.52 0.89 44.49
C PRO A 351 -2.99 0.37 45.86
N ALA A 352 -2.10 -0.27 46.61
CA ALA A 352 -2.38 -0.66 48.00
C ALA A 352 -2.08 0.47 49.01
N ASP A 353 -1.10 1.32 48.70
CA ASP A 353 -0.69 2.46 49.52
C ASP A 353 -0.04 3.57 48.66
N ALA A 354 0.36 4.67 49.31
CA ALA A 354 0.90 5.87 48.66
C ALA A 354 2.27 5.67 47.98
N ASN A 355 2.98 4.56 48.22
CA ASN A 355 4.29 4.27 47.63
C ASN A 355 4.21 3.62 46.24
N PHE A 356 3.02 3.45 45.65
CA PHE A 356 2.86 2.84 44.32
C PHE A 356 3.67 3.58 43.23
N GLU A 357 4.15 2.87 42.22
CA GLU A 357 4.78 3.53 41.06
C GLU A 357 3.72 3.86 40.02
N SER A 358 3.76 5.07 39.48
CA SER A 358 2.89 5.45 38.35
C SER A 358 3.22 4.56 37.15
N ALA A 359 2.17 3.95 36.59
CA ALA A 359 2.25 2.99 35.51
C ALA A 359 2.75 3.61 34.19
N ARG A 360 3.16 2.72 33.29
CA ARG A 360 3.32 3.03 31.86
C ARG A 360 1.95 2.98 31.18
N ILE A 361 1.79 3.74 30.10
CA ILE A 361 0.54 3.77 29.34
C ILE A 361 0.80 3.51 27.85
N LEU A 362 -0.07 2.69 27.27
CA LEU A 362 -0.09 2.37 25.84
C LEU A 362 -1.27 3.09 25.18
N GLN A 363 -0.97 3.92 24.18
CA GLN A 363 -1.94 4.28 23.17
C GLN A 363 -2.04 3.12 22.16
N TYR A 364 -3.22 2.53 22.03
CA TYR A 364 -3.45 1.35 21.20
C TYR A 364 -4.10 1.69 19.86
N GLY A 365 -3.60 1.08 18.78
CA GLY A 365 -4.21 1.14 17.44
C GLY A 365 -4.86 -0.18 17.06
N HIS A 366 -6.16 -0.16 16.75
CA HIS A 366 -6.96 -1.36 16.50
C HIS A 366 -6.79 -1.95 15.09
N GLY A 367 -7.27 -3.18 14.91
CA GLY A 367 -7.21 -3.95 13.67
C GLY A 367 -8.17 -3.48 12.57
N PHE A 368 -8.18 -4.22 11.46
CA PHE A 368 -8.90 -3.88 10.23
C PHE A 368 -10.43 -3.81 10.47
N PHE A 369 -11.03 -2.63 10.29
CA PHE A 369 -12.42 -2.33 10.66
C PHE A 369 -12.77 -2.70 12.12
N GLY A 370 -11.79 -2.63 13.01
CA GLY A 370 -11.95 -2.84 14.43
C GLY A 370 -12.53 -1.63 15.17
N LEU A 371 -12.39 -1.65 16.49
CA LEU A 371 -12.85 -0.59 17.39
C LEU A 371 -11.80 -0.34 18.48
N ALA A 372 -11.87 0.83 19.11
CA ALA A 372 -11.18 1.13 20.38
C ALA A 372 -11.46 0.07 21.45
N GLU A 373 -12.61 -0.60 21.35
CA GLU A 373 -13.02 -1.72 22.19
C GLU A 373 -12.05 -2.91 22.15
N GLU A 374 -11.15 -3.02 21.18
CA GLU A 374 -10.16 -4.09 21.12
C GLU A 374 -9.25 -4.17 22.36
N ILE A 375 -9.01 -3.07 23.07
CA ILE A 375 -8.30 -3.10 24.36
C ILE A 375 -9.06 -3.91 25.42
N ASN A 376 -10.38 -4.05 25.23
CA ASN A 376 -11.25 -4.86 26.08
C ASN A 376 -11.28 -6.34 25.70
N TYR A 377 -10.63 -6.76 24.61
CA TYR A 377 -10.63 -8.16 24.19
C TYR A 377 -9.58 -8.97 24.94
N GLY A 378 -9.69 -10.30 24.88
CA GLY A 378 -8.95 -11.22 25.76
C GLY A 378 -7.43 -11.09 25.71
N PHE A 379 -6.84 -10.78 24.55
CA PHE A 379 -5.39 -10.55 24.44
C PHE A 379 -4.97 -9.30 25.23
N MET A 380 -5.58 -8.14 24.95
CA MET A 380 -5.15 -6.86 25.53
C MET A 380 -5.40 -6.79 27.03
N ARG A 381 -6.57 -7.18 27.52
CA ARG A 381 -6.85 -7.26 28.97
C ARG A 381 -5.81 -8.11 29.72
N GLY A 382 -5.51 -9.30 29.17
CA GLY A 382 -4.51 -10.18 29.75
C GLY A 382 -3.11 -9.58 29.72
N TYR A 383 -2.71 -9.00 28.58
CA TYR A 383 -1.41 -8.37 28.40
C TYR A 383 -1.21 -7.14 29.32
N GLU A 384 -2.20 -6.27 29.41
CA GLU A 384 -2.20 -5.09 30.29
C GLU A 384 -2.03 -5.50 31.75
N ASN A 385 -2.76 -6.52 32.20
CA ASN A 385 -2.67 -7.00 33.57
C ASN A 385 -1.35 -7.74 33.84
N GLU A 386 -0.90 -8.60 32.93
CA GLU A 386 0.36 -9.34 33.00
C GLU A 386 1.57 -8.41 33.03
N ARG A 387 1.59 -7.39 32.16
CA ARG A 387 2.74 -6.49 31.95
C ARG A 387 2.60 -5.12 32.59
N LYS A 388 1.51 -4.89 33.33
CA LYS A 388 1.26 -3.69 34.13
C LYS A 388 1.26 -2.41 33.28
N TYR A 389 0.41 -2.40 32.25
CA TYR A 389 0.12 -1.22 31.44
C TYR A 389 -1.28 -0.72 31.70
N ILE A 390 -1.45 0.60 31.69
CA ILE A 390 -2.73 1.20 31.34
C ILE A 390 -2.81 1.22 29.81
N ALA A 391 -3.97 0.94 29.23
CA ALA A 391 -4.18 1.13 27.79
C ALA A 391 -5.27 2.16 27.53
N ALA A 392 -5.12 2.92 26.45
CA ALA A 392 -6.14 3.84 25.96
C ALA A 392 -6.25 3.81 24.44
N ALA A 393 -7.46 3.95 23.93
CA ALA A 393 -7.75 3.89 22.50
C ALA A 393 -8.89 4.84 22.10
N VAL A 394 -8.87 5.21 20.82
CA VAL A 394 -9.98 5.84 20.09
C VAL A 394 -10.14 5.10 18.77
N ASP A 395 -11.31 5.21 18.14
CA ASP A 395 -11.54 4.60 16.82
C ASP A 395 -10.73 5.34 15.73
N LEU A 396 -10.11 4.58 14.84
CA LEU A 396 -9.56 5.10 13.59
C LEU A 396 -10.70 5.33 12.60
N TRP A 397 -11.31 6.51 12.66
CA TRP A 397 -12.39 6.89 11.76
C TRP A 397 -12.01 6.68 10.29
N GLY A 398 -12.93 6.13 9.49
CA GLY A 398 -12.67 5.70 8.11
C GLY A 398 -12.23 4.24 8.02
N MET A 399 -11.77 3.64 9.13
CA MET A 399 -11.35 2.24 9.21
C MET A 399 -11.85 1.56 10.48
N ALA A 400 -12.96 2.03 11.05
CA ALA A 400 -13.62 1.44 12.20
C ALA A 400 -14.90 0.70 11.78
N GLU A 401 -15.44 -0.18 12.62
CA GLU A 401 -16.64 -0.98 12.31
C GLU A 401 -17.81 -0.17 11.68
N PRO A 402 -18.16 1.04 12.17
CA PRO A 402 -19.22 1.85 11.56
C PRO A 402 -18.97 2.27 10.09
N ASP A 403 -17.72 2.21 9.62
CA ASP A 403 -17.35 2.52 8.23
C ASP A 403 -17.62 1.35 7.27
N ILE A 404 -17.81 0.12 7.75
CA ILE A 404 -17.98 -1.06 6.89
C ILE A 404 -19.18 -0.90 5.95
N GLU A 405 -20.31 -0.43 6.48
CA GLU A 405 -21.57 -0.36 5.72
C GLU A 405 -21.42 0.52 4.46
N ILE A 406 -20.84 1.72 4.61
CA ILE A 406 -20.68 2.64 3.49
C ILE A 406 -19.67 2.11 2.46
N VAL A 407 -18.63 1.39 2.89
CA VAL A 407 -17.65 0.75 1.99
C VAL A 407 -18.31 -0.34 1.16
N LEU A 408 -19.06 -1.25 1.80
CA LEU A 408 -19.76 -2.33 1.10
C LEU A 408 -20.87 -1.79 0.18
N GLN A 409 -21.59 -0.75 0.62
CA GLN A 409 -22.57 -0.07 -0.23
C GLN A 409 -21.90 0.47 -1.50
N LYS A 410 -20.80 1.23 -1.38
CA LYS A 410 -20.09 1.81 -2.52
C LYS A 410 -19.47 0.75 -3.43
N ALA A 411 -18.94 -0.35 -2.87
CA ALA A 411 -18.46 -1.47 -3.67
C ALA A 411 -19.55 -2.04 -4.60
N LEU A 412 -20.82 -2.02 -4.17
CA LEU A 412 -21.96 -2.51 -4.93
C LEU A 412 -22.58 -1.47 -5.88
N SER A 413 -22.62 -0.18 -5.50
CA SER A 413 -23.33 0.85 -6.26
C SER A 413 -22.43 1.76 -7.09
N GLU A 414 -21.19 2.01 -6.64
CA GLU A 414 -20.30 3.05 -7.16
C GLU A 414 -18.82 2.63 -7.01
N PRO A 415 -18.35 1.62 -7.76
CA PRO A 415 -17.00 1.05 -7.58
C PRO A 415 -15.87 2.09 -7.73
N GLY A 416 -16.03 3.11 -8.58
CA GLY A 416 -15.06 4.20 -8.70
C GLY A 416 -14.96 5.14 -7.49
N ALA A 417 -15.87 5.02 -6.53
CA ALA A 417 -15.84 5.76 -5.27
C ALA A 417 -15.65 4.85 -4.05
N VAL A 418 -15.39 3.54 -4.23
CA VAL A 418 -15.32 2.56 -3.13
C VAL A 418 -14.31 2.94 -2.05
N PHE A 419 -13.23 3.63 -2.42
CA PHE A 419 -12.18 4.08 -1.50
C PHE A 419 -12.35 5.54 -1.05
N SER A 420 -13.51 6.17 -1.26
CA SER A 420 -13.72 7.57 -0.86
C SER A 420 -13.64 7.78 0.65
N PHE A 421 -13.78 6.72 1.45
CA PHE A 421 -13.62 6.75 2.90
C PHE A 421 -12.19 7.09 3.36
N VAL A 422 -11.20 7.05 2.47
CA VAL A 422 -9.82 7.49 2.74
C VAL A 422 -9.78 8.93 3.27
N ASP A 423 -10.71 9.79 2.85
CA ASP A 423 -10.84 11.13 3.40
C ASP A 423 -11.06 11.10 4.91
N ARG A 424 -11.95 10.24 5.40
CA ARG A 424 -12.28 10.11 6.83
C ARG A 424 -11.10 9.56 7.64
N ILE A 425 -10.21 8.78 7.04
CA ILE A 425 -8.96 8.32 7.67
C ILE A 425 -8.08 9.51 8.08
N HIS A 426 -8.12 10.63 7.36
CA HIS A 426 -7.38 11.84 7.75
C HIS A 426 -7.83 12.31 9.14
N GLN A 427 -9.15 12.35 9.39
CA GLN A 427 -9.68 12.68 10.71
C GLN A 427 -9.31 11.61 11.76
N GLY A 428 -9.31 10.32 11.38
CA GLY A 428 -8.87 9.24 12.27
C GLY A 428 -7.44 9.44 12.78
N ILE A 429 -6.50 9.82 11.92
CA ILE A 429 -5.12 10.14 12.30
C ILE A 429 -5.06 11.38 13.22
N ILE A 430 -5.83 12.42 12.93
CA ILE A 430 -5.96 13.61 13.79
C ILE A 430 -6.51 13.24 15.18
N ASN A 431 -7.49 12.34 15.25
CA ASN A 431 -8.06 11.86 16.50
C ASN A 431 -7.01 11.11 17.33
N TYR A 432 -6.15 10.30 16.68
CA TYR A 432 -5.05 9.60 17.36
C TYR A 432 -4.02 10.58 17.94
N ILE A 433 -3.66 11.64 17.20
CA ILE A 433 -2.74 12.67 17.71
C ILE A 433 -3.39 13.42 18.89
N ALA A 434 -4.68 13.77 18.78
CA ALA A 434 -5.40 14.44 19.85
C ALA A 434 -5.49 13.58 21.12
N LEU A 435 -5.63 12.25 20.99
CA LEU A 435 -5.56 11.33 22.12
C LEU A 435 -4.19 11.41 22.80
N SER A 436 -3.08 11.47 22.07
CA SER A 436 -1.74 11.58 22.68
C SER A 436 -1.61 12.85 23.54
N TYR A 437 -2.13 13.99 23.09
CA TYR A 437 -2.19 15.23 23.88
C TYR A 437 -3.12 15.10 25.09
N ALA A 438 -4.26 14.42 24.93
CA ALA A 438 -5.20 14.20 26.03
C ALA A 438 -4.59 13.33 27.13
N LEU A 439 -3.89 12.26 26.76
CA LEU A 439 -3.17 11.36 27.66
C LEU A 439 -1.98 12.05 28.35
N LYS A 440 -1.28 12.97 27.69
CA LYS A 440 -0.23 13.76 28.37
C LYS A 440 -0.75 14.81 29.34
N GLY A 441 -2.02 15.19 29.26
CA GLY A 441 -2.57 16.30 30.03
C GLY A 441 -3.90 15.98 30.71
N PRO A 442 -5.03 16.39 30.13
CA PRO A 442 -6.32 16.43 30.81
C PRO A 442 -6.85 15.06 31.25
N ILE A 443 -6.55 13.96 30.53
CA ILE A 443 -6.93 12.61 30.98
C ILE A 443 -6.14 12.23 32.23
N ALA A 444 -4.83 12.51 32.29
CA ALA A 444 -4.02 12.22 33.47
C ALA A 444 -4.52 12.95 34.72
N ALA A 445 -5.16 14.11 34.54
CA ALA A 445 -5.71 14.94 35.61
C ALA A 445 -7.11 14.51 36.09
N LEU A 446 -7.74 13.49 35.48
CA LEU A 446 -9.05 13.00 35.90
C LEU A 446 -9.01 12.52 37.37
N PRO A 447 -9.98 12.91 38.23
CA PRO A 447 -10.00 12.49 39.63
C PRO A 447 -9.93 10.98 39.83
N GLU A 448 -10.51 10.21 38.92
CA GLU A 448 -10.58 8.75 38.95
C GLU A 448 -9.23 8.10 38.63
N LEU A 449 -8.32 8.85 38.01
CA LEU A 449 -6.93 8.45 37.76
C LEU A 449 -5.96 9.04 38.79
N GLN A 450 -6.46 9.65 39.87
CA GLN A 450 -5.66 10.12 40.99
C GLN A 450 -5.80 9.17 42.18
N GLN A 451 -4.67 8.72 42.72
CA GLN A 451 -4.62 7.94 43.97
C GLN A 451 -3.55 8.51 44.88
N PHE A 452 -3.88 8.66 46.17
CA PHE A 452 -2.97 9.22 47.17
C PHE A 452 -2.31 10.55 46.77
N GLY A 453 -3.01 11.37 45.96
CA GLY A 453 -2.53 12.68 45.51
C GLY A 453 -1.54 12.64 44.33
N LYS A 454 -1.41 11.52 43.61
CA LYS A 454 -0.59 11.41 42.39
C LYS A 454 -1.31 10.60 41.28
N PRO A 455 -0.96 10.80 40.00
CA PRO A 455 -1.59 10.08 38.89
C PRO A 455 -1.23 8.60 38.87
N LEU A 456 -2.17 7.78 38.40
CA LEU A 456 -2.00 6.34 38.21
C LEU A 456 -0.97 5.99 37.13
N TYR A 457 -0.71 6.87 36.17
CA TYR A 457 0.34 6.69 35.16
C TYR A 457 1.24 7.92 35.02
N ASP A 458 2.44 7.67 34.51
CA ASP A 458 3.43 8.69 34.19
C ASP A 458 3.22 9.17 32.75
N THR A 459 2.96 10.46 32.57
CA THR A 459 2.72 11.06 31.25
C THR A 459 3.98 11.10 30.38
N ASN A 460 5.16 10.85 30.95
CA ASN A 460 6.42 10.68 30.20
C ASN A 460 6.67 9.23 29.78
N LYS A 461 5.81 8.29 30.19
CA LYS A 461 5.87 6.87 29.82
C LYS A 461 4.68 6.47 28.96
N LEU A 462 4.39 7.31 27.96
CA LEU A 462 3.33 7.12 26.98
C LEU A 462 3.94 6.56 25.69
N PHE A 463 3.55 5.35 25.34
CA PHE A 463 4.06 4.64 24.17
C PHE A 463 2.92 4.24 23.23
N TYR A 464 3.26 3.86 22.01
CA TYR A 464 2.30 3.37 21.03
C TYR A 464 2.43 1.87 20.81
N TYR A 465 1.31 1.16 20.75
CA TYR A 465 1.28 -0.21 20.23
C TYR A 465 0.14 -0.35 19.22
N GLY A 466 0.49 -0.53 17.95
CA GLY A 466 -0.45 -0.77 16.87
C GLY A 466 -0.27 -2.17 16.32
N ILE A 467 -1.38 -2.87 16.08
CA ILE A 467 -1.38 -4.24 15.54
C ILE A 467 -2.18 -4.26 14.24
N SER A 468 -1.67 -4.95 13.21
CA SER A 468 -2.34 -5.09 11.91
C SER A 468 -2.59 -3.70 11.30
N GLN A 469 -3.84 -3.33 11.08
CA GLN A 469 -4.26 -1.99 10.68
C GLN A 469 -3.71 -0.86 11.57
N GLY A 470 -3.65 -1.07 12.89
CA GLY A 470 -3.02 -0.16 13.83
C GLY A 470 -1.52 -0.04 13.57
N SER A 471 -0.86 -1.10 13.11
CA SER A 471 0.54 -1.00 12.65
C SER A 471 0.65 -0.29 11.30
N ILE A 472 -0.25 -0.55 10.35
CA ILE A 472 -0.29 0.06 9.01
C ILE A 472 -0.42 1.58 9.13
N PHE A 473 -1.51 2.06 9.73
CA PHE A 473 -1.73 3.50 9.92
C PHE A 473 -0.96 4.06 11.11
N GLY A 474 -0.40 3.21 11.96
CA GLY A 474 0.57 3.58 12.98
C GLY A 474 1.81 4.23 12.40
N VAL A 475 2.33 3.73 11.26
CA VAL A 475 3.46 4.37 10.55
C VAL A 475 3.13 5.82 10.18
N THR A 476 1.97 6.03 9.53
CA THR A 476 1.49 7.36 9.13
C THR A 476 1.26 8.27 10.34
N MET A 477 0.58 7.76 11.36
CA MET A 477 0.29 8.53 12.58
C MET A 477 1.57 8.92 13.29
N LEU A 478 2.51 7.99 13.50
CA LEU A 478 3.77 8.26 14.19
C LEU A 478 4.62 9.29 13.44
N ALA A 479 4.74 9.19 12.11
CA ALA A 479 5.46 10.21 11.32
C ALA A 479 4.92 11.63 11.55
N LEU A 480 3.63 11.77 11.90
CA LEU A 480 2.95 13.04 12.14
C LEU A 480 2.83 13.42 13.63
N ASN A 481 3.12 12.52 14.57
CA ASN A 481 2.81 12.70 15.98
C ASN A 481 4.03 13.24 16.77
N PRO A 482 3.95 14.44 17.39
CA PRO A 482 5.09 15.04 18.11
C PRO A 482 5.29 14.47 19.52
N ILE A 483 4.38 13.62 20.00
CA ILE A 483 4.33 13.17 21.40
C ILE A 483 4.98 11.80 21.61
N LEU A 484 4.81 10.90 20.64
CA LEU A 484 5.16 9.47 20.76
C LEU A 484 6.57 9.21 20.23
N ASP A 485 7.51 9.01 21.15
CA ASP A 485 8.92 8.73 20.88
C ASP A 485 9.26 7.24 20.89
N ARG A 486 8.35 6.36 21.32
CA ARG A 486 8.56 4.92 21.29
C ARG A 486 7.31 4.17 20.88
N ALA A 487 7.45 3.27 19.90
CA ALA A 487 6.32 2.58 19.29
C ALA A 487 6.65 1.14 18.89
N ALA A 488 5.71 0.23 19.13
CA ALA A 488 5.73 -1.10 18.54
C ALA A 488 4.66 -1.21 17.43
N LEU A 489 5.05 -1.84 16.33
CA LEU A 489 4.29 -2.02 15.11
C LEU A 489 4.23 -3.52 14.78
N GLY A 490 3.13 -4.17 15.18
CA GLY A 490 2.94 -5.60 15.02
C GLY A 490 2.17 -5.95 13.75
N VAL A 491 2.71 -6.87 12.95
CA VAL A 491 2.06 -7.53 11.79
C VAL A 491 1.38 -6.57 10.80
N GLY A 492 1.97 -5.38 10.60
CA GLY A 492 1.55 -4.40 9.59
C GLY A 492 2.42 -4.38 8.34
N GLY A 493 2.07 -3.55 7.36
CA GLY A 493 2.79 -3.41 6.08
C GLY A 493 2.21 -2.35 5.16
N GLY A 494 2.73 -2.27 3.94
CA GLY A 494 2.25 -1.39 2.87
C GLY A 494 2.97 -1.69 1.55
N PRO A 495 2.51 -1.18 0.41
CA PRO A 495 1.34 -0.33 0.21
C PRO A 495 0.02 -1.13 0.15
N TYR A 496 -1.12 -0.44 0.22
CA TYR A 496 -2.46 -1.06 0.18
C TYR A 496 -2.70 -1.91 -1.08
N SER A 497 -2.29 -1.45 -2.26
CA SER A 497 -2.45 -2.21 -3.51
C SER A 497 -1.70 -3.55 -3.50
N LEU A 498 -0.57 -3.65 -2.78
CA LEU A 498 0.13 -4.93 -2.60
C LEU A 498 -0.63 -5.81 -1.60
N MET A 499 -1.07 -5.26 -0.47
CA MET A 499 -1.82 -6.01 0.55
C MET A 499 -3.13 -6.57 0.00
N MET A 500 -3.93 -5.75 -0.69
CA MET A 500 -5.23 -6.16 -1.27
C MET A 500 -5.10 -7.34 -2.25
N SER A 501 -3.96 -7.47 -2.95
CA SER A 501 -3.74 -8.58 -3.89
C SER A 501 -3.53 -9.95 -3.22
N ARG A 502 -3.31 -9.99 -1.90
CA ARG A 502 -2.81 -11.17 -1.16
C ARG A 502 -3.34 -11.32 0.27
N SER A 503 -4.32 -10.52 0.66
CA SER A 503 -4.81 -10.46 2.04
C SER A 503 -6.12 -11.23 2.18
N ALA A 504 -6.18 -12.17 3.13
CA ALA A 504 -7.44 -12.81 3.49
C ALA A 504 -8.48 -11.79 3.99
N SER A 505 -8.05 -10.70 4.65
CA SER A 505 -8.91 -9.61 5.10
C SER A 505 -9.62 -8.89 3.95
N TYR A 506 -9.09 -8.99 2.72
CA TYR A 506 -9.68 -8.38 1.53
C TYR A 506 -10.68 -9.29 0.81
N GLN A 507 -10.80 -10.58 1.17
CA GLN A 507 -11.64 -11.55 0.45
C GLN A 507 -13.11 -11.10 0.31
N GLN A 508 -13.70 -10.53 1.37
CA GLN A 508 -15.09 -10.06 1.34
C GLN A 508 -15.28 -8.90 0.37
N LEU A 509 -14.42 -7.87 0.45
CA LEU A 509 -14.48 -6.72 -0.45
C LEU A 509 -14.21 -7.14 -1.89
N TYR A 510 -13.23 -8.01 -2.11
CA TYR A 510 -12.93 -8.58 -3.42
C TYR A 510 -14.16 -9.28 -4.02
N GLY A 511 -14.84 -10.15 -3.26
CA GLY A 511 -16.06 -10.82 -3.72
C GLY A 511 -17.20 -9.85 -4.06
N MET A 512 -17.36 -8.76 -3.30
CA MET A 512 -18.33 -7.71 -3.61
C MET A 512 -17.98 -6.95 -4.88
N LEU A 513 -16.70 -6.58 -5.06
CA LEU A 513 -16.22 -5.92 -6.27
C LEU A 513 -16.37 -6.82 -7.50
N GLN A 514 -16.12 -8.12 -7.39
CA GLN A 514 -16.34 -9.09 -8.48
C GLN A 514 -17.81 -9.14 -8.94
N SER A 515 -18.77 -8.82 -8.05
CA SER A 515 -20.19 -8.75 -8.42
C SER A 515 -20.50 -7.58 -9.35
N GLN A 516 -19.68 -6.51 -9.34
CA GLN A 516 -19.78 -5.32 -10.19
C GLN A 516 -18.72 -5.26 -11.28
N ILE A 517 -17.59 -5.96 -11.13
CA ILE A 517 -16.45 -5.97 -12.05
C ILE A 517 -16.13 -7.42 -12.36
N GLN A 518 -16.72 -7.92 -13.46
CA GLN A 518 -16.64 -9.34 -13.79
C GLN A 518 -15.30 -9.73 -14.43
N ASN A 519 -14.62 -8.79 -15.10
CA ASN A 519 -13.34 -9.04 -15.74
C ASN A 519 -12.20 -8.95 -14.69
N PRO A 520 -11.42 -10.04 -14.46
CA PRO A 520 -10.30 -10.03 -13.52
C PRO A 520 -9.24 -8.95 -13.81
N LEU A 521 -8.91 -8.71 -15.08
CA LEU A 521 -7.99 -7.64 -15.48
C LEU A 521 -8.51 -6.27 -15.06
N THR A 522 -9.81 -6.02 -15.16
CA THR A 522 -10.41 -4.75 -14.69
C THR A 522 -10.34 -4.61 -13.18
N LEU A 523 -10.49 -5.70 -12.42
CA LEU A 523 -10.35 -5.66 -10.97
C LEU A 523 -8.90 -5.39 -10.54
N THR A 524 -7.92 -5.99 -11.23
CA THR A 524 -6.49 -5.69 -11.00
C THR A 524 -6.14 -4.24 -11.38
N LYS A 525 -6.72 -3.70 -12.48
CA LYS A 525 -6.64 -2.26 -12.80
C LYS A 525 -7.24 -1.40 -11.68
N LEU A 526 -8.38 -1.78 -11.12
CA LEU A 526 -9.01 -1.05 -10.01
C LEU A 526 -8.08 -0.97 -8.79
N ILE A 527 -7.49 -2.10 -8.40
CA ILE A 527 -6.56 -2.17 -7.27
C ILE A 527 -5.34 -1.27 -7.53
N ALA A 528 -4.76 -1.33 -8.74
CA ALA A 528 -3.61 -0.50 -9.09
C ALA A 528 -3.93 1.00 -9.07
N LEU A 529 -5.01 1.42 -9.76
CA LEU A 529 -5.38 2.83 -9.88
C LEU A 529 -5.88 3.43 -8.55
N SER A 530 -6.36 2.60 -7.62
CA SER A 530 -6.75 3.07 -6.29
C SER A 530 -5.58 3.57 -5.45
N GLN A 531 -4.33 3.18 -5.76
CA GLN A 531 -3.18 3.50 -4.93
C GLN A 531 -2.96 5.02 -4.83
N GLY A 532 -3.25 5.81 -5.88
CA GLY A 532 -3.17 7.27 -5.81
C GLY A 532 -4.16 7.88 -4.80
N THR A 533 -5.33 7.25 -4.58
CA THR A 533 -6.24 7.63 -3.49
C THR A 533 -5.63 7.27 -2.14
N TRP A 534 -5.07 6.07 -2.01
CA TRP A 534 -4.45 5.59 -0.77
C TRP A 534 -3.23 6.39 -0.35
N ASP A 535 -2.38 6.84 -1.28
CA ASP A 535 -1.12 7.54 -1.00
C ASP A 535 -1.29 8.76 -0.08
N ARG A 536 -2.50 9.30 0.02
CA ARG A 536 -2.87 10.40 0.95
C ARG A 536 -2.76 10.02 2.42
N VAL A 537 -2.77 8.73 2.74
CA VAL A 537 -2.71 8.18 4.10
C VAL A 537 -1.86 6.91 4.22
N ASP A 538 -1.46 6.30 3.09
CA ASP A 538 -0.73 5.02 3.02
C ASP A 538 0.61 5.10 3.76
N PRO A 539 0.99 4.08 4.56
CA PRO A 539 2.25 4.07 5.28
C PRO A 539 3.47 4.32 4.39
N MET A 540 3.46 3.90 3.13
CA MET A 540 4.62 4.06 2.24
C MET A 540 4.88 5.52 1.83
N THR A 541 3.86 6.39 1.90
CA THR A 541 4.04 7.83 1.73
C THR A 541 4.82 8.42 2.89
N TYR A 542 4.53 7.96 4.11
CA TYR A 542 5.03 8.56 5.36
C TYR A 542 6.26 7.86 5.96
N ALA A 543 6.54 6.61 5.56
CA ALA A 543 7.64 5.80 6.10
C ALA A 543 9.02 6.50 6.08
N PRO A 544 9.43 7.23 5.00
CA PRO A 544 10.70 7.96 5.02
C PRO A 544 10.83 9.01 6.13
N HIS A 545 9.69 9.54 6.60
CA HIS A 545 9.60 10.59 7.61
C HIS A 545 9.41 10.06 9.04
N LEU A 546 9.43 8.74 9.24
CA LEU A 546 9.21 8.16 10.56
C LEU A 546 10.46 8.26 11.46
N LEU A 547 11.64 7.93 10.93
CA LEU A 547 12.92 7.89 11.68
C LEU A 547 14.04 8.78 11.13
N LYS A 548 14.02 9.14 9.84
CA LYS A 548 15.14 9.84 9.18
C LYS A 548 14.78 11.26 8.80
N ASP A 549 14.00 11.45 7.73
CA ASP A 549 13.65 12.76 7.19
C ASP A 549 12.39 13.31 7.88
N THR A 550 12.40 13.36 9.21
CA THR A 550 11.20 13.59 10.01
C THR A 550 10.59 14.98 9.79
N TYR A 551 9.25 15.07 9.83
CA TYR A 551 8.57 16.36 9.80
C TYR A 551 8.90 17.25 11.01
N PRO A 552 8.71 18.58 10.91
CA PRO A 552 8.89 19.50 12.03
C PRO A 552 8.14 19.06 13.29
N ASN A 553 8.74 19.30 14.46
CA ASN A 553 8.22 18.93 15.78
C ASN A 553 8.14 17.42 16.06
N SER A 554 8.66 16.57 15.17
CA SER A 554 8.82 15.14 15.47
C SER A 554 9.80 14.93 16.64
N PRO A 555 9.62 13.89 17.48
CA PRO A 555 10.58 13.52 18.50
C PRO A 555 11.95 13.24 17.90
N ALA A 556 12.99 13.83 18.49
CA ALA A 556 14.37 13.72 17.98
C ALA A 556 14.95 12.30 18.09
N ASN A 557 14.47 11.50 19.04
CA ASN A 557 14.95 10.15 19.32
C ASN A 557 13.78 9.17 19.28
N ARG A 558 13.05 9.12 18.17
CA ARG A 558 12.00 8.12 18.02
C ARG A 558 12.61 6.74 17.83
N HIS A 559 12.06 5.74 18.52
CA HIS A 559 12.45 4.34 18.44
C HIS A 559 11.27 3.44 18.08
N VAL A 560 11.48 2.51 17.15
CA VAL A 560 10.44 1.66 16.58
C VAL A 560 10.84 0.18 16.60
N LEU A 561 9.98 -0.63 17.21
CA LEU A 561 10.03 -2.09 17.16
C LEU A 561 8.98 -2.60 16.17
N MET A 562 9.41 -3.16 15.03
CA MET A 562 8.53 -3.88 14.12
C MET A 562 8.57 -5.38 14.40
N GLN A 563 7.43 -6.05 14.40
CA GLN A 563 7.33 -7.50 14.61
C GLN A 563 6.46 -8.13 13.54
N ILE A 564 6.95 -9.17 12.87
CA ILE A 564 6.19 -9.90 11.84
C ILE A 564 6.30 -11.41 12.00
N GLY A 565 5.26 -12.13 11.59
CA GLY A 565 5.30 -13.59 11.49
C GLY A 565 5.40 -14.05 10.04
N ILE A 566 6.29 -14.98 9.76
CA ILE A 566 6.44 -15.59 8.43
C ILE A 566 5.15 -16.33 8.06
N GLY A 567 4.62 -16.01 6.87
CA GLY A 567 3.43 -16.66 6.35
C GLY A 567 2.11 -16.11 6.91
N ASP A 568 2.14 -14.88 7.42
CA ASP A 568 0.94 -14.12 7.74
C ASP A 568 0.05 -13.95 6.50
N HIS A 569 -1.14 -14.57 6.53
CA HIS A 569 -2.10 -14.55 5.43
C HIS A 569 -3.01 -13.31 5.43
N SER A 570 -2.97 -12.50 6.50
CA SER A 570 -3.77 -11.28 6.62
C SER A 570 -2.97 -10.07 6.11
N VAL A 571 -1.71 -9.97 6.49
CA VAL A 571 -0.77 -8.97 5.96
C VAL A 571 0.47 -9.68 5.44
N ASN A 572 0.60 -9.75 4.11
CA ASN A 572 1.73 -10.45 3.50
C ASN A 572 3.07 -9.80 3.89
N ASN A 573 4.09 -10.62 4.13
CA ASN A 573 5.38 -10.11 4.61
C ASN A 573 6.11 -9.23 3.59
N LEU A 574 5.81 -9.35 2.28
CA LEU A 574 6.37 -8.43 1.27
C LEU A 574 6.01 -6.97 1.57
N ALA A 575 4.77 -6.74 1.99
CA ALA A 575 4.30 -5.42 2.38
C ALA A 575 5.01 -4.92 3.65
N SER A 576 5.26 -5.80 4.62
CA SER A 576 6.02 -5.44 5.83
C SER A 576 7.48 -5.10 5.51
N HIS A 577 8.12 -5.87 4.63
CA HIS A 577 9.51 -5.63 4.22
C HIS A 577 9.67 -4.30 3.49
N LEU A 578 8.70 -3.90 2.66
CA LEU A 578 8.72 -2.60 1.98
C LEU A 578 8.68 -1.43 2.96
N VAL A 579 7.81 -1.50 3.98
CA VAL A 579 7.73 -0.48 5.03
C VAL A 579 9.04 -0.41 5.82
N ALA A 580 9.61 -1.56 6.21
CA ALA A 580 10.87 -1.61 6.93
C ALA A 580 12.02 -0.97 6.12
N ARG A 581 12.13 -1.28 4.81
CA ARG A 581 13.12 -0.66 3.92
C ARG A 581 12.91 0.84 3.77
N ALA A 582 11.67 1.29 3.56
CA ALA A 582 11.35 2.70 3.37
C ALA A 582 11.57 3.53 4.64
N THR A 583 11.38 2.93 5.81
CA THR A 583 11.68 3.57 7.10
C THR A 583 13.18 3.52 7.41
N GLY A 584 13.87 2.49 6.92
CA GLY A 584 15.26 2.20 7.24
C GLY A 584 15.44 1.49 8.58
N ILE A 585 14.45 0.68 8.98
CA ILE A 585 14.53 -0.15 10.19
C ILE A 585 15.40 -1.38 9.89
N PRO A 586 16.45 -1.66 10.68
CA PRO A 586 17.32 -2.81 10.45
C PRO A 586 16.65 -4.12 10.88
N LEU A 587 17.11 -5.25 10.34
CA LEU A 587 16.72 -6.60 10.75
C LEU A 587 17.48 -7.01 12.02
N LEU A 588 16.77 -7.47 13.05
CA LEU A 588 17.40 -7.99 14.27
C LEU A 588 18.01 -9.38 14.02
N ASP A 589 19.30 -9.51 14.26
CA ASP A 589 20.02 -10.78 14.21
C ASP A 589 20.18 -11.45 15.59
N PRO A 590 20.20 -12.80 15.63
CA PRO A 590 19.99 -13.70 14.49
C PRO A 590 18.53 -13.74 14.01
N ALA A 591 18.30 -13.56 12.70
CA ALA A 591 16.98 -13.71 12.08
C ALA A 591 16.77 -15.14 11.51
N PRO A 592 15.51 -15.65 11.43
CA PRO A 592 15.23 -16.95 10.80
C PRO A 592 15.62 -17.04 9.33
N ARG A 593 15.56 -15.91 8.61
CA ARG A 593 16.02 -15.76 7.22
C ARG A 593 16.45 -14.32 6.93
N PRO A 594 17.41 -14.10 6.01
CA PRO A 594 17.76 -12.76 5.58
C PRO A 594 16.58 -12.09 4.88
N ILE A 595 16.49 -10.76 5.02
CA ILE A 595 15.54 -9.93 4.25
C ILE A 595 16.37 -8.97 3.42
N TRP A 596 16.25 -9.09 2.10
CA TRP A 596 16.98 -8.24 1.17
C TRP A 596 16.67 -6.75 1.41
N GLY A 597 17.71 -5.92 1.33
CA GLY A 597 17.62 -4.47 1.42
C GLY A 597 17.51 -3.91 2.83
N LEU A 598 17.56 -4.75 3.87
CA LEU A 598 17.66 -4.32 5.26
C LEU A 598 19.08 -4.49 5.77
N GLU A 599 19.58 -3.48 6.49
CA GLU A 599 20.80 -3.61 7.29
C GLU A 599 20.54 -4.54 8.48
N SER A 600 21.55 -5.26 8.95
CA SER A 600 21.46 -6.07 10.17
C SER A 600 21.82 -5.27 11.41
N THR A 601 21.17 -5.57 12.53
CA THR A 601 21.54 -5.09 13.88
C THR A 601 21.51 -6.24 14.89
N THR A 602 22.10 -6.06 16.06
CA THR A 602 22.07 -7.05 17.15
C THR A 602 21.51 -6.43 18.42
N ALA A 603 20.88 -7.23 19.28
CA ALA A 603 20.43 -6.76 20.58
C ALA A 603 21.60 -6.36 21.51
N PRO A 604 21.46 -5.31 22.33
CA PRO A 604 20.33 -4.39 22.37
C PRO A 604 20.31 -3.43 21.17
N ALA A 605 19.12 -3.13 20.64
CA ALA A 605 18.94 -2.21 19.52
C ALA A 605 17.87 -1.15 19.81
N ASP A 606 18.05 0.03 19.23
CA ASP A 606 17.10 1.15 19.33
C ASP A 606 15.91 0.96 18.40
N ASP A 607 16.17 0.50 17.17
CA ASP A 607 15.20 0.22 16.12
C ASP A 607 15.48 -1.15 15.53
N ALA A 608 14.45 -1.98 15.34
CA ALA A 608 14.62 -3.26 14.68
C ALA A 608 13.30 -3.87 14.17
N LEU A 609 13.41 -4.62 13.07
CA LEU A 609 12.43 -5.59 12.61
C LEU A 609 12.79 -6.96 13.20
N VAL A 610 11.84 -7.55 13.92
CA VAL A 610 11.92 -8.89 14.49
C VAL A 610 11.01 -9.80 13.70
N VAL A 611 11.58 -10.90 13.21
CA VAL A 611 10.89 -11.87 12.36
C VAL A 611 10.71 -13.15 13.13
N ILE A 612 9.47 -13.62 13.22
CA ILE A 612 9.11 -14.88 13.88
C ILE A 612 8.77 -15.90 12.80
N ASP A 613 9.43 -17.05 12.81
CA ASP A 613 9.17 -18.15 11.89
C ASP A 613 8.37 -19.24 12.58
N PHE A 614 7.08 -19.42 12.29
CA PHE A 614 6.27 -20.49 12.87
C PHE A 614 6.46 -21.87 12.20
N LYS A 615 7.40 -22.00 11.26
CA LYS A 615 7.70 -23.22 10.49
C LYS A 615 6.47 -23.80 9.80
N LEU A 616 5.67 -22.93 9.18
CA LEU A 616 4.51 -23.36 8.40
C LEU A 616 4.93 -24.33 7.30
N ALA A 617 4.13 -25.37 7.08
CA ALA A 617 4.39 -26.33 6.00
C ALA A 617 4.29 -25.69 4.60
N THR A 618 3.43 -24.68 4.46
CA THR A 618 3.24 -23.88 3.24
C THR A 618 3.08 -22.42 3.64
N GLU A 619 3.88 -21.54 3.04
CA GLU A 619 3.76 -20.09 3.25
C GLU A 619 2.71 -19.50 2.28
N PRO A 620 1.65 -18.85 2.78
CA PRO A 620 0.70 -18.14 1.93
C PRO A 620 1.26 -16.80 1.42
N GLY A 621 0.57 -16.18 0.46
CA GLY A 621 0.89 -14.84 -0.02
C GLY A 621 2.11 -14.74 -0.94
N ILE A 622 2.72 -15.88 -1.31
CA ILE A 622 3.80 -15.95 -2.30
C ILE A 622 3.27 -15.49 -3.67
N GLU A 623 2.22 -16.12 -4.17
CA GLU A 623 1.62 -15.76 -5.45
C GLU A 623 0.73 -14.51 -5.35
N CYS A 624 0.59 -13.76 -6.46
CA CYS A 624 -0.36 -12.64 -6.56
C CYS A 624 -1.81 -13.13 -6.65
N ARG A 625 -2.32 -13.68 -5.55
CA ARG A 625 -3.73 -14.05 -5.37
C ARG A 625 -4.13 -13.98 -3.92
N LEU A 626 -5.43 -13.91 -3.70
CA LEU A 626 -5.98 -14.08 -2.35
C LEU A 626 -5.59 -15.47 -1.79
N PRO A 627 -5.32 -15.55 -0.47
CA PRO A 627 -5.11 -16.82 0.20
C PRO A 627 -6.34 -17.72 0.04
N THR A 628 -6.12 -19.02 -0.11
CA THR A 628 -7.16 -20.04 -0.09
C THR A 628 -7.56 -20.38 1.34
N GLU A 629 -8.66 -21.11 1.52
CA GLU A 629 -9.07 -21.62 2.84
C GLU A 629 -8.01 -22.53 3.48
N ALA A 630 -7.26 -23.30 2.68
CA ALA A 630 -6.19 -24.18 3.17
C ALA A 630 -4.94 -23.43 3.62
N GLU A 631 -4.83 -22.15 3.27
CA GLU A 631 -3.71 -21.25 3.58
C GLU A 631 -3.98 -20.35 4.79
N LYS A 632 -5.21 -20.39 5.34
CA LYS A 632 -5.54 -19.72 6.60
C LYS A 632 -4.74 -20.33 7.74
N ASN A 633 -4.25 -19.48 8.63
CA ASN A 633 -3.39 -19.85 9.76
C ASN A 633 -3.46 -18.78 10.85
N ASP A 634 -2.92 -19.08 12.03
CA ASP A 634 -3.03 -18.18 13.19
C ASP A 634 -1.83 -17.22 13.33
N VAL A 635 -0.90 -17.17 12.37
CA VAL A 635 0.35 -16.37 12.49
C VAL A 635 0.08 -14.91 12.83
N HIS A 636 -0.95 -14.31 12.24
CA HIS A 636 -1.35 -12.92 12.51
C HIS A 636 -1.68 -12.66 13.99
N GLU A 637 -2.28 -13.67 14.65
CA GLU A 637 -2.64 -13.64 16.08
C GLU A 637 -1.50 -14.13 16.96
N ASP A 638 -0.75 -15.13 16.52
CA ASP A 638 0.23 -15.84 17.34
C ASP A 638 1.47 -15.01 17.65
N VAL A 639 1.87 -14.08 16.76
CA VAL A 639 2.99 -13.16 17.00
C VAL A 639 2.80 -12.43 18.34
N ARG A 640 1.66 -11.76 18.53
CA ARG A 640 1.41 -10.99 19.76
C ARG A 640 1.15 -11.86 20.99
N ARG A 641 0.73 -13.12 20.80
CA ARG A 641 0.46 -14.08 21.89
C ARG A 641 1.73 -14.78 22.37
N ASN A 642 2.78 -14.83 21.55
CA ASN A 642 4.05 -15.43 21.90
C ASN A 642 4.67 -14.76 23.13
N VAL A 643 5.04 -15.56 24.14
CA VAL A 643 5.56 -15.05 25.43
C VAL A 643 6.87 -14.27 25.27
N LYS A 644 7.77 -14.71 24.40
CA LYS A 644 9.04 -14.03 24.14
C LYS A 644 8.81 -12.68 23.45
N VAL A 645 7.82 -12.61 22.56
CA VAL A 645 7.40 -11.35 21.91
C VAL A 645 6.81 -10.38 22.93
N LYS A 646 5.97 -10.86 23.86
CA LYS A 646 5.46 -10.04 24.99
C LYS A 646 6.58 -9.56 25.91
N ASP A 647 7.57 -10.41 26.21
CA ASP A 647 8.75 -10.03 27.00
C ASP A 647 9.55 -8.93 26.30
N GLN A 648 9.73 -9.03 24.98
CA GLN A 648 10.47 -8.05 24.18
C GLN A 648 9.75 -6.70 24.16
N LEU A 649 8.42 -6.70 23.97
CA LEU A 649 7.60 -5.48 24.06
C LEU A 649 7.77 -4.82 25.43
N ASP A 650 7.77 -5.61 26.51
CA ASP A 650 7.87 -5.08 27.86
C ASP A 650 9.24 -4.47 28.19
N LEU A 651 10.32 -5.08 27.69
CA LEU A 651 11.69 -4.57 27.78
C LEU A 651 11.86 -3.29 26.96
N PHE A 652 11.27 -3.25 25.76
CA PHE A 652 11.33 -2.10 24.88
C PHE A 652 10.57 -0.90 25.45
N PHE A 653 9.35 -1.10 25.96
CA PHE A 653 8.54 -0.04 26.57
C PHE A 653 8.98 0.35 28.00
N GLN A 654 10.24 0.16 28.36
CA GLN A 654 10.83 0.86 29.50
C GLN A 654 11.24 2.29 29.08
N PRO A 655 11.33 3.27 29.99
CA PRO A 655 11.72 4.65 29.64
C PRO A 655 13.03 4.75 28.82
N ASP A 656 14.01 3.91 29.16
CA ASP A 656 15.29 3.70 28.50
C ASP A 656 15.38 2.32 27.81
N GLY A 657 14.23 1.72 27.53
CA GLY A 657 14.13 0.39 26.97
C GLY A 657 14.69 0.32 25.56
N GLN A 658 15.38 -0.79 25.29
CA GLN A 658 15.92 -1.16 23.99
C GLN A 658 15.39 -2.54 23.59
N ILE A 659 15.33 -2.78 22.30
CA ILE A 659 14.91 -4.05 21.72
C ILE A 659 15.93 -5.12 22.07
N GLN A 660 15.51 -6.13 22.83
CA GLN A 660 16.32 -7.29 23.21
C GLN A 660 15.95 -8.49 22.36
N ASN A 661 16.89 -9.41 22.14
CA ASN A 661 16.53 -10.73 21.64
C ASN A 661 16.08 -11.60 22.82
N THR A 662 14.80 -11.91 22.89
CA THR A 662 14.19 -12.75 23.94
C THR A 662 14.06 -14.22 23.54
N CYS A 663 14.32 -14.53 22.27
CA CYS A 663 14.35 -15.89 21.73
C CYS A 663 15.72 -16.54 21.95
N ASP A 664 15.78 -17.87 21.97
CA ASP A 664 17.04 -18.62 22.10
C ASP A 664 17.70 -18.75 20.73
N GLY A 665 18.29 -17.65 20.25
CA GLY A 665 18.79 -17.53 18.88
C GLY A 665 17.76 -16.85 17.98
N ALA A 666 17.50 -17.41 16.80
CA ALA A 666 16.45 -16.88 15.92
C ALA A 666 15.07 -17.11 16.55
N CYS A 667 14.13 -16.20 16.32
CA CYS A 667 12.75 -16.41 16.78
C CYS A 667 12.04 -17.43 15.89
N ASP A 668 12.18 -18.70 16.23
CA ASP A 668 11.45 -19.83 15.66
C ASP A 668 10.84 -20.70 16.77
N PRO A 669 9.88 -21.62 16.51
CA PRO A 669 9.18 -22.33 17.56
C PRO A 669 10.15 -23.18 18.37
N GLU A 670 10.11 -22.96 19.68
CA GLU A 670 10.44 -23.98 20.69
C GLU A 670 9.27 -24.93 20.91
#